data_AF-A0A8K0G349-F1
#
_entry.id   AF-A0A8K0G349-F1
#
_cell.length_a   1.000
_cell.length_b   1.000
_cell.length_c   1.000
_cell.angle_alpha   90.00
_cell.angle_beta   90.00
_cell.angle_gamma   90.00
#
_symmetry.space_group_name_H-M   'P 1'
#
loop_
_entity.id
_entity.type
_entity.pdbx_description
1 polymer ?
#
loop_
_entity_poly.entity_id
_entity_poly.type
_entity_poly.pdbx_seq_one_letter_code
_entity_poly.pdbx_strand_id
1 'polypeptide(L)'
;MGIVMNTVLIVQRKFTKKFYLLSIAAIIILYWKLYLRFSTPLQTNCTESLDLKRLVESLNLSINTSDKKNLSFKIANANTAKYVVKSRKCHIPDLDPPKGRILPIVRPKRYIACTTTGLLTYVKKVNNTATLYINESLVKKYTNDSIDCRYRFVERNSGVHGIGNIDNYISFSEWIEFEHNATLTEDTVHVECSKNTTKIYQNIHTVVKIKDAVRKKMEKYNTLYTNEQLSILVIGIDGVSRMSLMRSLPQTHAFLKKHNWAGFKGYHKVGDNSFSNMMAILAGLDETSALELCNPRNIGALDQCSMIWYDYRKLGFVTAYGEDATTINAFSSSEGGFYKEPTDYYFRPYLRATEITLPYKKVNNLKYCTGPETAGERIMNLAKDFTTTFQNYPTFSVFWMNSYSRNEINTVSIMDAKIATFLEDLHKSGIFQNSLTFFVSNRGYNRFSPVIHTRAELFDDKLPFFYMSVPQWFKEKYPSKYKNLIKNTERLISPFDVYMTLQNVLFLYRRNYRVRTSYGCPLCKSLFKSTKYHRSCDDAGIQTQWCGCLHYVNFNKSHLLTKKAAEFMIEDIHKIMVINMGDNYRKCVDFKLRNIIKADFALSFLRNRIVYLFLITFETRPLATFQGIVSIDIRMPSFKVEGSVNRLDRSSKHGWCVEDKILKAYCYCRNKFSEVTTDGIDNRFSMTSFVYEYNPIFVYL
;
A
#
# COMPACT_ATOMS: atom_id res chain seq x y z
N MET A 1 85.20 -15.69 10.92
CA MET A 1 83.77 -15.95 10.61
C MET A 1 82.82 -14.80 10.98
N GLY A 2 83.06 -14.00 12.03
CA GLY A 2 82.13 -12.92 12.44
C GLY A 2 81.99 -11.71 11.51
N ILE A 3 83.01 -11.38 10.71
CA ILE A 3 83.00 -10.18 9.84
C ILE A 3 82.18 -10.42 8.55
N VAL A 4 82.15 -11.65 8.03
CA VAL A 4 81.39 -11.99 6.81
C VAL A 4 79.88 -12.05 7.10
N MET A 5 79.48 -12.50 8.28
CA MET A 5 78.07 -12.60 8.68
C MET A 5 77.41 -11.22 8.88
N ASN A 6 78.17 -10.23 9.37
CA ASN A 6 77.66 -8.87 9.55
C ASN A 6 77.46 -8.13 8.22
N THR A 7 78.33 -8.34 7.23
CA THR A 7 78.19 -7.71 5.90
C THR A 7 77.00 -8.27 5.14
N VAL A 8 76.74 -9.58 5.24
CA VAL A 8 75.56 -10.22 4.62
C VAL A 8 74.26 -9.72 5.25
N LEU A 9 74.20 -9.58 6.59
CA LEU A 9 73.03 -9.05 7.30
C LEU A 9 72.74 -7.57 6.97
N ILE A 10 73.78 -6.75 6.76
CA ILE A 10 73.62 -5.33 6.39
C ILE A 10 73.11 -5.20 4.94
N VAL A 11 73.59 -6.04 4.01
CA VAL A 11 73.10 -6.06 2.63
C VAL A 11 71.66 -6.58 2.55
N GLN A 12 71.32 -7.63 3.32
CA GLN A 12 69.94 -8.15 3.41
C GLN A 12 68.98 -7.12 4.00
N ARG A 13 69.38 -6.38 5.04
CA ARG A 13 68.59 -5.28 5.63
C ARG A 13 68.40 -4.10 4.68
N LYS A 14 69.41 -3.74 3.87
CA LYS A 14 69.27 -2.69 2.84
C LYS A 14 68.34 -3.13 1.71
N PHE A 15 68.42 -4.38 1.26
CA PHE A 15 67.53 -4.92 0.22
C PHE A 15 66.09 -5.02 0.70
N THR A 16 65.84 -5.52 1.92
CA THR A 16 64.49 -5.59 2.49
C THR A 16 63.90 -4.19 2.73
N LYS A 17 64.67 -3.21 3.20
CA LYS A 17 64.18 -1.81 3.30
C LYS A 17 63.80 -1.23 1.94
N LYS A 18 64.61 -1.48 0.90
CA LYS A 18 64.34 -0.98 -0.47
C LYS A 18 63.11 -1.65 -1.07
N PHE A 19 62.93 -2.96 -0.85
CA PHE A 19 61.75 -3.71 -1.28
C PHE A 19 60.49 -3.28 -0.53
N TYR A 20 60.58 -3.01 0.77
CA TYR A 20 59.48 -2.51 1.58
C TYR A 20 59.06 -1.10 1.16
N LEU A 21 60.02 -0.22 0.88
CA LEU A 21 59.76 1.12 0.33
C LEU A 21 59.13 1.08 -1.06
N LEU A 22 59.58 0.17 -1.94
CA LEU A 22 58.97 -0.03 -3.26
C LEU A 22 57.55 -0.60 -3.16
N SER A 23 57.30 -1.47 -2.18
CA SER A 23 55.97 -2.05 -1.91
C SER A 23 55.00 -0.99 -1.38
N ILE A 24 55.46 -0.14 -0.45
CA ILE A 24 54.68 1.00 0.05
C ILE A 24 54.43 2.00 -1.10
N ALA A 25 55.41 2.29 -1.94
CA ALA A 25 55.22 3.16 -3.10
C ALA A 25 54.21 2.55 -4.09
N ALA A 26 54.26 1.24 -4.35
CA ALA A 26 53.30 0.56 -5.20
C ALA A 26 51.88 0.58 -4.61
N ILE A 27 51.74 0.38 -3.30
CA ILE A 27 50.45 0.47 -2.59
C ILE A 27 49.92 1.91 -2.62
N ILE A 28 50.78 2.92 -2.40
CA ILE A 28 50.40 4.33 -2.50
C ILE A 28 49.98 4.65 -3.93
N ILE A 29 50.70 4.18 -4.96
CA ILE A 29 50.32 4.38 -6.36
C ILE A 29 49.02 3.65 -6.69
N LEU A 30 48.79 2.44 -6.17
CA LEU A 30 47.53 1.71 -6.36
C LEU A 30 46.38 2.43 -5.65
N TYR A 31 46.62 2.90 -4.43
CA TYR A 31 45.65 3.66 -3.64
C TYR A 31 45.38 5.02 -4.29
N TRP A 32 46.37 5.66 -4.89
CA TRP A 32 46.23 6.92 -5.61
C TRP A 32 45.56 6.71 -6.98
N LYS A 33 45.80 5.59 -7.66
CA LYS A 33 45.05 5.18 -8.87
C LYS A 33 43.60 4.80 -8.53
N LEU A 34 43.36 4.09 -7.44
CA LEU A 34 42.01 3.77 -6.95
C LEU A 34 41.30 5.04 -6.47
N TYR A 35 41.99 5.91 -5.74
CA TYR A 35 41.50 7.23 -5.37
C TYR A 35 41.20 8.05 -6.62
N LEU A 36 42.06 8.13 -7.63
CA LEU A 36 41.73 8.82 -8.89
C LEU A 36 40.58 8.16 -9.67
N ARG A 37 40.37 6.85 -9.51
CA ARG A 37 39.28 6.10 -10.19
C ARG A 37 37.94 6.17 -9.45
N PHE A 38 37.95 6.40 -8.13
CA PHE A 38 36.77 6.52 -7.27
C PHE A 38 36.50 7.94 -6.78
N SER A 39 37.46 8.85 -6.93
CA SER A 39 37.40 10.28 -6.59
C SER A 39 37.43 11.16 -7.82
N THR A 40 37.28 10.61 -9.03
CA THR A 40 36.60 11.36 -10.07
C THR A 40 35.25 11.73 -9.48
N PRO A 41 34.98 13.01 -9.18
CA PRO A 41 33.60 13.43 -9.15
C PRO A 41 33.05 13.00 -10.51
N LEU A 42 31.77 12.63 -10.59
CA LEU A 42 31.06 12.80 -11.84
C LEU A 42 31.42 14.21 -12.33
N GLN A 43 32.29 14.28 -13.33
CA GLN A 43 32.72 15.52 -13.96
C GLN A 43 31.49 15.94 -14.74
N THR A 44 30.53 16.49 -14.01
CA THR A 44 29.48 17.31 -14.58
C THR A 44 30.23 18.36 -15.35
N ASN A 45 30.12 18.30 -16.67
CA ASN A 45 30.79 19.22 -17.57
C ASN A 45 30.57 20.64 -17.01
N CYS A 46 31.65 21.37 -16.70
CA CYS A 46 31.53 22.73 -16.14
C CYS A 46 30.64 23.62 -17.02
N THR A 47 30.59 23.36 -18.33
CA THR A 47 29.67 23.94 -19.30
C THR A 47 28.19 23.64 -19.03
N GLU A 48 27.81 22.39 -18.71
CA GLU A 48 26.43 22.04 -18.39
C GLU A 48 25.93 22.71 -17.09
N SER A 49 26.81 22.80 -16.09
CA SER A 49 26.53 23.50 -14.83
C SER A 49 26.34 25.02 -15.05
N LEU A 50 27.20 25.64 -15.87
CA LEU A 50 27.07 27.05 -16.25
C LEU A 50 25.78 27.32 -17.06
N ASP A 51 25.44 26.43 -17.99
CA ASP A 51 24.23 26.54 -18.82
C ASP A 51 22.96 26.37 -17.99
N LEU A 52 22.94 25.43 -17.03
CA LEU A 52 21.81 25.28 -16.12
C LEU A 52 21.63 26.52 -15.25
N LYS A 53 22.73 27.10 -14.76
CA LYS A 53 22.70 28.34 -13.99
C LYS A 53 22.11 29.50 -14.78
N ARG A 54 22.55 29.70 -16.04
CA ARG A 54 21.99 30.71 -16.94
C ARG A 54 20.49 30.51 -17.21
N LEU A 55 20.06 29.26 -17.38
CA LEU A 55 18.64 28.93 -17.60
C LEU A 55 17.79 29.17 -16.35
N VAL A 56 18.32 28.93 -15.15
CA VAL A 56 17.65 29.22 -13.89
C VAL A 56 17.60 30.74 -13.64
N GLU A 57 18.66 31.47 -13.98
CA GLU A 57 18.68 32.93 -13.91
C GLU A 57 17.68 33.56 -14.88
N SER A 58 17.59 33.08 -16.13
CA SER A 58 16.58 33.56 -17.09
C SER A 58 15.15 33.21 -16.67
N LEU A 59 14.94 32.03 -16.06
CA LEU A 59 13.66 31.67 -15.48
C LEU A 59 13.32 32.57 -14.28
N ASN A 60 14.28 32.86 -13.39
CA ASN A 60 14.08 33.82 -12.30
C ASN A 60 13.69 35.21 -12.81
N LEU A 61 14.33 35.70 -13.86
CA LEU A 61 14.03 37.01 -14.46
C LEU A 61 12.64 37.04 -15.12
N SER A 62 12.27 35.97 -15.83
CA SER A 62 10.94 35.85 -16.48
C SER A 62 9.80 35.65 -15.48
N ILE A 63 10.05 34.94 -14.37
CA ILE A 63 9.16 34.87 -13.20
C ILE A 63 9.04 36.27 -12.59
N ASN A 64 10.14 36.95 -12.27
CA ASN A 64 10.11 38.28 -11.65
C ASN A 64 9.40 39.37 -12.49
N THR A 65 9.40 39.24 -13.83
CA THR A 65 8.77 40.20 -14.75
C THR A 65 7.33 39.86 -15.11
N SER A 66 6.98 38.57 -15.29
CA SER A 66 5.60 38.16 -15.66
C SER A 66 4.70 37.85 -14.45
N ASP A 67 5.26 37.45 -13.30
CA ASP A 67 4.47 37.03 -12.13
C ASP A 67 3.97 38.18 -11.25
N LYS A 68 4.51 39.41 -11.30
CA LYS A 68 3.86 40.52 -10.56
C LYS A 68 2.43 40.80 -11.04
N LYS A 69 2.12 40.53 -12.32
CA LYS A 69 0.77 40.65 -12.91
C LYS A 69 -0.02 39.32 -12.92
N ASN A 70 0.64 38.18 -13.17
CA ASN A 70 -0.04 36.88 -13.21
C ASN A 70 -0.21 36.22 -11.84
N LEU A 71 0.72 36.40 -10.91
CA LEU A 71 0.60 35.93 -9.53
C LEU A 71 -0.42 36.79 -8.77
N SER A 72 -0.49 38.10 -9.00
CA SER A 72 -1.56 38.94 -8.45
C SER A 72 -2.94 38.57 -9.01
N PHE A 73 -3.06 38.26 -10.30
CA PHE A 73 -4.30 37.78 -10.92
C PHE A 73 -4.70 36.36 -10.47
N LYS A 74 -3.74 35.43 -10.33
CA LYS A 74 -3.99 34.07 -9.82
C LYS A 74 -4.19 34.02 -8.30
N ILE A 75 -3.57 34.91 -7.52
CA ILE A 75 -3.84 35.10 -6.09
C ILE A 75 -5.24 35.70 -5.89
N ALA A 76 -5.66 36.65 -6.74
CA ALA A 76 -7.02 37.18 -6.74
C ALA A 76 -8.07 36.09 -7.03
N ASN A 77 -7.81 35.18 -7.98
CA ASN A 77 -8.67 34.01 -8.23
C ASN A 77 -8.51 32.87 -7.19
N ALA A 78 -7.39 32.78 -6.47
CA ALA A 78 -7.22 31.86 -5.35
C ALA A 78 -7.95 32.33 -4.08
N ASN A 79 -8.26 33.63 -3.97
CA ASN A 79 -9.04 34.19 -2.87
C ASN A 79 -10.54 33.84 -2.95
N THR A 80 -11.05 33.34 -4.09
CA THR A 80 -12.42 32.82 -4.21
C THR A 80 -12.50 31.30 -4.05
N ALA A 81 -11.37 30.58 -4.05
CA ALA A 81 -11.33 29.13 -3.91
C ALA A 81 -11.47 28.69 -2.43
N LYS A 82 -12.39 27.75 -2.16
CA LYS A 82 -12.48 27.08 -0.86
C LYS A 82 -11.32 26.09 -0.70
N TYR A 83 -10.82 25.90 0.52
CA TYR A 83 -9.72 25.00 0.84
C TYR A 83 -10.13 24.05 1.98
N VAL A 84 -9.83 22.76 1.85
CA VAL A 84 -10.00 21.81 2.96
C VAL A 84 -8.89 21.92 3.99
N VAL A 85 -7.70 22.34 3.56
CA VAL A 85 -6.57 22.69 4.43
C VAL A 85 -5.90 23.92 3.83
N LYS A 86 -5.88 25.03 4.60
CA LYS A 86 -5.20 26.27 4.21
C LYS A 86 -4.22 26.67 5.32
N SER A 87 -2.95 26.76 5.00
CA SER A 87 -1.91 27.29 5.87
C SER A 87 -0.74 27.80 5.04
N ARG A 88 0.13 28.63 5.63
CA ARG A 88 1.36 29.11 4.97
C ARG A 88 2.20 28.01 4.29
N LYS A 89 2.21 26.79 4.82
CA LYS A 89 3.00 25.66 4.30
C LYS A 89 2.20 24.63 3.49
N CYS A 90 0.87 24.71 3.49
CA CYS A 90 0.03 23.72 2.82
C CYS A 90 -1.30 24.29 2.35
N HIS A 91 -1.62 24.08 1.07
CA HIS A 91 -2.83 24.56 0.43
C HIS A 91 -3.49 23.41 -0.35
N ILE A 92 -4.50 22.78 0.27
CA ILE A 92 -5.31 21.74 -0.36
C ILE A 92 -6.66 22.35 -0.75
N PRO A 93 -6.95 22.53 -2.04
CA PRO A 93 -8.21 23.08 -2.49
C PRO A 93 -9.37 22.14 -2.11
N ASP A 94 -10.50 22.75 -1.75
CA ASP A 94 -11.77 22.03 -1.62
C ASP A 94 -12.36 21.89 -3.02
N LEU A 95 -11.99 20.80 -3.68
CA LEU A 95 -12.56 20.44 -4.96
C LEU A 95 -13.97 19.91 -4.69
N ASP A 96 -14.99 20.58 -5.21
CA ASP A 96 -16.36 20.05 -5.14
C ASP A 96 -16.42 18.67 -5.80
N PRO A 97 -17.10 17.67 -5.20
CA PRO A 97 -17.44 16.43 -5.89
C PRO A 97 -18.31 16.84 -7.08
N PRO A 98 -17.87 16.61 -8.32
CA PRO A 98 -18.12 17.55 -9.40
C PRO A 98 -19.56 17.44 -9.92
N LYS A 99 -20.25 18.57 -9.95
CA LYS A 99 -21.36 18.87 -10.89
C LYS A 99 -20.83 19.20 -12.31
N GLY A 100 -19.65 18.71 -12.71
CA GLY A 100 -18.96 19.05 -13.96
C GLY A 100 -18.13 17.90 -14.56
N ARG A 101 -17.34 18.20 -15.63
CA ARG A 101 -16.63 17.34 -16.62
C ARG A 101 -16.08 15.93 -16.24
N ILE A 102 -16.10 15.51 -14.97
CA ILE A 102 -15.79 14.15 -14.49
C ILE A 102 -17.02 13.23 -14.51
N LEU A 103 -18.25 13.79 -14.50
CA LEU A 103 -19.51 13.03 -14.56
C LEU A 103 -19.63 11.98 -15.70
N PRO A 104 -19.08 12.19 -16.91
CA PRO A 104 -19.19 11.17 -17.96
C PRO A 104 -18.45 9.85 -17.64
N ILE A 105 -17.49 9.88 -16.70
CA ILE A 105 -16.50 8.81 -16.45
C ILE A 105 -16.85 8.00 -15.19
N VAL A 106 -17.51 8.61 -14.21
CA VAL A 106 -17.95 7.91 -12.99
C VAL A 106 -19.39 7.46 -13.13
N ARG A 107 -19.61 6.15 -13.30
CA ARG A 107 -20.93 5.54 -13.45
C ARG A 107 -21.14 4.47 -12.39
N PRO A 108 -22.11 4.62 -11.49
CA PRO A 108 -22.43 3.60 -10.50
C PRO A 108 -22.73 2.25 -11.18
N LYS A 109 -22.13 1.19 -10.66
CA LYS A 109 -22.37 -0.19 -11.10
C LYS A 109 -23.34 -0.86 -10.14
N ARG A 110 -24.22 -1.71 -10.67
CA ARG A 110 -25.16 -2.49 -9.86
C ARG A 110 -24.44 -3.59 -9.09
N TYR A 111 -24.98 -3.94 -7.93
CA TYR A 111 -24.52 -5.09 -7.15
C TYR A 111 -24.54 -6.36 -8.00
N ILE A 112 -23.46 -7.14 -7.92
CA ILE A 112 -23.34 -8.42 -8.62
C ILE A 112 -23.44 -9.52 -7.56
N ALA A 113 -24.52 -10.31 -7.61
CA ALA A 113 -24.67 -11.46 -6.74
C ALA A 113 -23.77 -12.64 -7.21
N CYS A 114 -23.28 -13.42 -6.25
CA CYS A 114 -22.51 -14.64 -6.50
C CYS A 114 -23.37 -15.90 -6.59
N THR A 115 -24.59 -15.85 -6.02
CA THR A 115 -25.62 -16.90 -6.09
C THR A 115 -27.00 -16.24 -6.15
N THR A 116 -27.96 -16.88 -6.83
CA THR A 116 -29.38 -16.50 -6.85
C THR A 116 -30.24 -17.43 -5.98
N THR A 117 -29.73 -18.61 -5.63
CA THR A 117 -30.47 -19.66 -4.91
C THR A 117 -30.41 -19.51 -3.38
N GLY A 118 -29.45 -18.73 -2.87
CA GLY A 118 -29.12 -18.61 -1.45
C GLY A 118 -27.88 -19.41 -1.07
N LEU A 119 -27.63 -19.58 0.24
CA LEU A 119 -26.56 -20.42 0.76
C LEU A 119 -27.16 -21.73 1.29
N LEU A 120 -26.81 -22.86 0.66
CA LEU A 120 -27.30 -24.18 1.07
C LEU A 120 -26.81 -24.57 2.46
N THR A 121 -25.63 -24.09 2.88
CA THR A 121 -25.13 -24.35 4.23
C THR A 121 -24.79 -23.05 4.95
N TYR A 122 -24.93 -23.07 6.27
CA TYR A 122 -24.63 -21.95 7.15
C TYR A 122 -24.13 -22.44 8.50
N VAL A 123 -23.38 -21.60 9.21
CA VAL A 123 -22.89 -21.90 10.55
C VAL A 123 -23.63 -21.04 11.56
N LYS A 124 -24.12 -21.65 12.64
CA LYS A 124 -24.68 -20.96 13.80
C LYS A 124 -23.76 -21.14 14.98
N LYS A 125 -23.51 -20.05 15.72
CA LYS A 125 -22.72 -20.07 16.95
C LYS A 125 -23.61 -19.79 18.15
N VAL A 126 -23.62 -20.71 19.12
CA VAL A 126 -24.36 -20.58 20.39
C VAL A 126 -23.42 -21.00 21.52
N ASN A 127 -23.27 -20.16 22.55
CA ASN A 127 -22.40 -20.44 23.71
C ASN A 127 -20.98 -20.91 23.33
N ASN A 128 -20.37 -20.26 22.34
CA ASN A 128 -19.05 -20.59 21.80
C ASN A 128 -18.95 -21.93 21.03
N THR A 129 -20.04 -22.70 20.94
CA THR A 129 -20.15 -23.89 20.10
C THR A 129 -20.65 -23.49 18.72
N ALA A 130 -19.95 -23.94 17.68
CA ALA A 130 -20.33 -23.70 16.30
C ALA A 130 -20.88 -24.96 15.67
N THR A 131 -22.05 -24.86 15.04
CA THR A 131 -22.71 -25.97 14.38
C THR A 131 -22.98 -25.57 12.93
N LEU A 132 -22.51 -26.40 12.00
CA LEU A 132 -22.79 -26.33 10.58
C LEU A 132 -24.16 -26.94 10.33
N TYR A 133 -24.98 -26.28 9.51
CA TYR A 133 -26.32 -26.74 9.15
C TYR A 133 -26.48 -26.77 7.64
N ILE A 134 -27.31 -27.71 7.18
CA ILE A 134 -27.95 -27.64 5.88
C ILE A 134 -29.21 -26.78 6.00
N ASN A 135 -29.40 -25.86 5.06
CA ASN A 135 -30.63 -25.12 4.90
C ASN A 135 -31.64 -25.98 4.11
N GLU A 136 -32.39 -26.81 4.83
CA GLU A 136 -33.37 -27.74 4.26
C GLU A 136 -34.41 -27.04 3.36
N SER A 137 -34.80 -25.80 3.71
CA SER A 137 -35.72 -25.01 2.91
C SER A 137 -35.19 -24.63 1.52
N LEU A 138 -33.87 -24.74 1.30
CA LEU A 138 -33.24 -24.47 0.01
C LEU A 138 -32.88 -25.73 -0.77
N VAL A 139 -32.91 -26.93 -0.16
CA VAL A 139 -32.51 -28.19 -0.83
C VAL A 139 -33.28 -28.39 -2.13
N LYS A 140 -34.61 -28.23 -2.10
CA LYS A 140 -35.49 -28.33 -3.29
C LYS A 140 -35.16 -27.32 -4.40
N LYS A 141 -34.45 -26.23 -4.10
CA LYS A 141 -34.00 -25.26 -5.12
C LYS A 141 -32.68 -25.67 -5.78
N TYR A 142 -31.91 -26.57 -5.16
CA TYR A 142 -30.67 -27.11 -5.71
C TYR A 142 -30.91 -28.43 -6.44
N THR A 143 -31.79 -29.29 -5.91
CA THR A 143 -32.11 -30.60 -6.51
C THR A 143 -33.47 -31.11 -6.02
N ASN A 144 -34.13 -31.95 -6.84
CA ASN A 144 -35.34 -32.68 -6.45
C ASN A 144 -35.03 -34.03 -5.77
N ASP A 145 -33.77 -34.46 -5.82
CA ASP A 145 -33.30 -35.73 -5.25
C ASP A 145 -32.67 -35.53 -3.86
N SER A 146 -32.31 -36.63 -3.21
CA SER A 146 -31.51 -36.60 -1.98
C SER A 146 -30.15 -35.96 -2.22
N ILE A 147 -29.60 -35.36 -1.15
CA ILE A 147 -28.27 -34.76 -1.15
C ILE A 147 -27.39 -35.48 -0.15
N ASP A 148 -26.14 -35.70 -0.53
CA ASP A 148 -25.09 -36.19 0.35
C ASP A 148 -24.12 -35.03 0.59
N CYS A 149 -23.91 -34.68 1.86
CA CYS A 149 -23.04 -33.57 2.24
C CYS A 149 -21.91 -34.04 3.13
N ARG A 150 -20.74 -33.49 2.85
CA ARG A 150 -19.51 -33.74 3.59
C ARG A 150 -18.76 -32.47 3.88
N TYR A 151 -17.97 -32.51 4.93
CA TYR A 151 -17.11 -31.40 5.31
C TYR A 151 -15.72 -31.85 5.69
N ARG A 152 -14.76 -30.94 5.63
CA ARG A 152 -13.39 -31.14 6.09
C ARG A 152 -12.81 -29.83 6.60
N PHE A 153 -11.86 -29.90 7.52
CA PHE A 153 -11.24 -28.71 8.09
C PHE A 153 -10.17 -28.13 7.17
N VAL A 154 -9.93 -26.83 7.32
CA VAL A 154 -8.88 -26.09 6.62
C VAL A 154 -7.79 -25.76 7.61
N GLU A 155 -6.60 -26.28 7.35
CA GLU A 155 -5.45 -26.15 8.24
C GLU A 155 -4.38 -25.23 7.63
N ARG A 156 -3.72 -24.47 8.49
CA ARG A 156 -2.50 -23.74 8.13
C ARG A 156 -1.35 -24.71 8.23
N ASN A 157 -0.64 -24.96 7.14
CA ASN A 157 0.39 -25.99 7.08
C ASN A 157 1.69 -25.53 7.79
N SER A 158 1.65 -25.46 9.12
CA SER A 158 2.73 -24.90 9.97
C SER A 158 3.87 -25.88 10.27
N GLY A 159 3.74 -27.14 9.86
CA GLY A 159 4.61 -28.25 10.29
C GLY A 159 5.74 -28.66 9.36
N VAL A 160 5.78 -28.16 8.11
CA VAL A 160 6.82 -28.60 7.15
C VAL A 160 8.01 -27.63 7.17
N HIS A 161 9.05 -27.99 7.90
CA HIS A 161 10.34 -27.33 7.81
C HIS A 161 10.90 -27.44 6.38
N GLY A 162 11.25 -26.30 5.77
CA GLY A 162 11.86 -26.25 4.43
C GLY A 162 10.91 -25.93 3.27
N ILE A 163 9.59 -25.87 3.49
CA ILE A 163 8.67 -25.29 2.49
C ILE A 163 8.77 -23.76 2.58
N GLY A 164 8.85 -23.07 1.43
CA GLY A 164 9.07 -21.62 1.31
C GLY A 164 8.09 -20.72 2.09
N ASN A 165 7.32 -19.86 1.40
CA ASN A 165 6.42 -18.94 2.10
C ASN A 165 5.21 -19.70 2.69
N ILE A 166 5.28 -20.09 3.97
CA ILE A 166 4.26 -20.88 4.68
C ILE A 166 2.86 -20.27 4.64
N ASP A 167 2.80 -18.94 4.54
CA ASP A 167 1.58 -18.16 4.44
C ASP A 167 0.83 -18.44 3.12
N ASN A 168 1.48 -19.09 2.15
CA ASN A 168 0.91 -19.52 0.89
C ASN A 168 0.47 -21.00 0.87
N TYR A 169 0.52 -21.71 1.98
CA TYR A 169 0.15 -23.13 2.01
C TYR A 169 -0.98 -23.39 2.99
N ILE A 170 -1.97 -24.16 2.52
CA ILE A 170 -3.06 -24.70 3.34
C ILE A 170 -3.15 -26.21 3.08
N SER A 171 -3.58 -26.95 4.09
CA SER A 171 -3.94 -28.36 3.99
C SER A 171 -5.42 -28.53 4.33
N PHE A 172 -5.95 -29.71 4.03
CA PHE A 172 -7.30 -30.09 4.38
C PHE A 172 -7.28 -31.42 5.12
N SER A 173 -8.15 -31.56 6.12
CA SER A 173 -8.38 -32.85 6.78
C SER A 173 -9.10 -33.84 5.85
N GLU A 174 -9.27 -35.07 6.33
CA GLU A 174 -10.18 -36.04 5.72
C GLU A 174 -11.62 -35.54 5.70
N TRP A 175 -12.40 -36.08 4.75
CA TRP A 175 -13.82 -35.78 4.61
C TRP A 175 -14.64 -36.50 5.69
N ILE A 176 -15.62 -35.78 6.23
CA ILE A 176 -16.56 -36.26 7.23
C ILE A 176 -17.97 -36.02 6.69
N GLU A 177 -18.75 -37.10 6.56
CA GLU A 177 -20.14 -37.05 6.12
C GLU A 177 -21.06 -36.50 7.22
N PHE A 178 -22.10 -35.76 6.83
CA PHE A 178 -23.13 -35.27 7.75
C PHE A 178 -24.47 -35.08 7.04
N GLU A 179 -25.57 -35.33 7.75
CA GLU A 179 -26.92 -35.26 7.18
C GLU A 179 -27.56 -33.89 7.39
N HIS A 180 -27.93 -33.52 8.63
CA HIS A 180 -28.65 -32.26 8.89
C HIS A 180 -27.74 -31.16 9.43
N ASN A 181 -26.87 -31.55 10.36
CA ASN A 181 -25.95 -30.65 11.03
C ASN A 181 -24.72 -31.37 11.55
N ALA A 182 -23.65 -30.62 11.81
CA ALA A 182 -22.41 -31.11 12.39
C ALA A 182 -21.82 -30.08 13.35
N THR A 183 -21.41 -30.51 14.54
CA THR A 183 -20.71 -29.63 15.48
C THR A 183 -19.24 -29.52 15.08
N LEU A 184 -18.75 -28.30 14.92
CA LEU A 184 -17.41 -28.03 14.39
C LEU A 184 -16.37 -27.98 15.52
N THR A 185 -15.37 -28.85 15.43
CA THR A 185 -14.21 -28.87 16.34
C THR A 185 -13.22 -27.74 16.01
N GLU A 186 -13.04 -27.41 14.74
CA GLU A 186 -12.17 -26.30 14.30
C GLU A 186 -12.94 -25.06 13.83
N ASP A 187 -12.20 -23.99 13.51
CA ASP A 187 -12.76 -22.67 13.18
C ASP A 187 -13.15 -22.55 11.70
N THR A 188 -12.51 -23.29 10.80
CA THR A 188 -12.71 -23.15 9.35
C THR A 188 -13.03 -24.49 8.71
N VAL A 189 -14.13 -24.55 7.97
CA VAL A 189 -14.65 -25.77 7.39
C VAL A 189 -14.98 -25.59 5.91
N HIS A 190 -14.52 -26.53 5.09
CA HIS A 190 -14.88 -26.67 3.69
C HIS A 190 -16.00 -27.69 3.56
N VAL A 191 -17.09 -27.29 2.90
CA VAL A 191 -18.31 -28.09 2.77
C VAL A 191 -18.61 -28.32 1.29
N GLU A 192 -18.97 -29.55 0.96
CA GLU A 192 -19.39 -29.98 -0.36
C GLU A 192 -20.69 -30.79 -0.25
N CYS A 193 -21.65 -30.52 -1.12
CA CYS A 193 -22.87 -31.32 -1.24
C CYS A 193 -23.05 -31.78 -2.68
N SER A 194 -23.50 -33.02 -2.83
CA SER A 194 -23.60 -33.73 -4.10
C SER A 194 -24.95 -34.41 -4.27
N LYS A 195 -25.38 -34.57 -5.52
CA LYS A 195 -26.49 -35.43 -5.95
C LYS A 195 -25.90 -36.61 -6.72
N ASN A 196 -26.08 -37.84 -6.24
CA ASN A 196 -25.63 -39.07 -6.92
C ASN A 196 -24.21 -38.91 -7.49
N THR A 197 -23.26 -38.47 -6.64
CA THR A 197 -21.84 -38.11 -6.94
C THR A 197 -21.57 -36.78 -7.67
N THR A 198 -22.57 -36.13 -8.25
CA THR A 198 -22.39 -34.83 -8.92
C THR A 198 -22.42 -33.70 -7.90
N LYS A 199 -21.32 -32.96 -7.74
CA LYS A 199 -21.25 -31.79 -6.86
C LYS A 199 -22.22 -30.68 -7.31
N ILE A 200 -23.13 -30.30 -6.42
CA ILE A 200 -24.14 -29.25 -6.66
C ILE A 200 -23.89 -27.98 -5.84
N TYR A 201 -23.15 -28.10 -4.73
CA TYR A 201 -22.85 -26.97 -3.85
C TYR A 201 -21.48 -27.13 -3.21
N GLN A 202 -20.80 -25.99 -3.02
CA GLN A 202 -19.53 -25.93 -2.32
C GLN A 202 -19.37 -24.57 -1.65
N ASN A 203 -18.97 -24.56 -0.39
CA ASN A 203 -18.65 -23.32 0.32
C ASN A 203 -17.59 -23.57 1.40
N ILE A 204 -16.94 -22.51 1.85
CA ILE A 204 -16.04 -22.54 3.01
C ILE A 204 -16.58 -21.54 4.02
N HIS A 205 -16.78 -22.01 5.24
CA HIS A 205 -17.25 -21.22 6.37
C HIS A 205 -16.11 -21.05 7.36
N THR A 206 -16.13 -19.94 8.08
CA THR A 206 -15.25 -19.72 9.23
C THR A 206 -16.03 -19.05 10.35
N VAL A 207 -15.65 -19.35 11.58
CA VAL A 207 -16.32 -18.85 12.78
C VAL A 207 -15.29 -18.45 13.82
N VAL A 208 -15.55 -17.34 14.50
CA VAL A 208 -14.72 -16.86 15.61
C VAL A 208 -15.19 -17.53 16.89
N LYS A 209 -14.52 -18.62 17.28
CA LYS A 209 -14.67 -19.25 18.60
C LYS A 209 -13.61 -18.72 19.55
N ILE A 210 -13.97 -18.50 20.81
CA ILE A 210 -13.04 -18.19 21.90
C ILE A 210 -12.17 -19.44 22.15
N LYS A 211 -10.91 -19.38 21.72
CA LYS A 211 -9.91 -20.43 21.91
C LYS A 211 -9.49 -20.49 23.38
N ASP A 212 -9.07 -21.64 23.88
CA ASP A 212 -8.68 -21.79 25.30
C ASP A 212 -7.50 -20.89 25.70
N ALA A 213 -6.52 -20.71 24.82
CA ALA A 213 -5.42 -19.77 25.05
C ALA A 213 -5.91 -18.32 25.19
N VAL A 214 -6.94 -17.94 24.42
CA VAL A 214 -7.57 -16.62 24.48
C VAL A 214 -8.42 -16.49 25.74
N ARG A 215 -9.17 -17.53 26.13
CA ARG A 215 -9.93 -17.57 27.39
C ARG A 215 -9.03 -17.33 28.60
N LYS A 216 -7.93 -18.10 28.72
CA LYS A 216 -6.93 -17.94 29.80
C LYS A 216 -6.33 -16.53 29.80
N LYS A 217 -6.06 -15.97 28.62
CA LYS A 217 -5.58 -14.59 28.47
C LYS A 217 -6.62 -13.57 28.97
N MET A 218 -7.90 -13.75 28.65
CA MET A 218 -9.00 -12.89 29.09
C MET A 218 -9.24 -12.98 30.60
N GLU A 219 -9.19 -14.18 31.18
CA GLU A 219 -9.31 -14.38 32.63
C GLU A 219 -8.18 -13.67 33.38
N LYS A 220 -6.93 -13.90 32.97
CA LYS A 220 -5.75 -13.21 33.52
C LYS A 220 -5.86 -11.68 33.39
N TYR A 221 -6.50 -11.21 32.33
CA TYR A 221 -6.66 -9.79 32.11
C TYR A 221 -7.69 -9.16 33.04
N ASN A 222 -8.85 -9.80 33.18
CA ASN A 222 -9.95 -9.31 34.00
C ASN A 222 -9.59 -9.29 35.50
N THR A 223 -8.66 -10.15 35.95
CA THR A 223 -8.13 -10.09 37.32
C THR A 223 -7.18 -8.91 37.54
N LEU A 224 -6.47 -8.46 36.50
CA LEU A 224 -5.46 -7.40 36.59
C LEU A 224 -6.03 -6.00 36.30
N TYR A 225 -7.14 -5.91 35.55
CA TYR A 225 -7.66 -4.63 35.06
C TYR A 225 -9.19 -4.58 35.15
N THR A 226 -9.70 -3.59 35.88
CA THR A 226 -11.15 -3.36 36.11
C THR A 226 -11.73 -2.18 35.31
N ASN A 227 -10.89 -1.47 34.55
CA ASN A 227 -11.30 -0.25 33.86
C ASN A 227 -11.88 -0.51 32.46
N GLU A 228 -12.84 0.32 32.07
CA GLU A 228 -13.36 0.46 30.69
C GLU A 228 -12.22 0.71 29.72
N GLN A 229 -12.10 -0.15 28.71
CA GLN A 229 -11.00 -0.11 27.76
C GLN A 229 -11.50 -0.04 26.33
N LEU A 230 -10.81 0.79 25.56
CA LEU A 230 -11.18 1.16 24.21
C LEU A 230 -10.71 0.08 23.23
N SER A 231 -11.64 -0.63 22.61
CA SER A 231 -11.34 -1.52 21.47
C SER A 231 -10.92 -0.70 20.26
N ILE A 232 -10.04 -1.25 19.42
CA ILE A 232 -9.64 -0.68 18.13
C ILE A 232 -10.17 -1.56 17.02
N LEU A 233 -10.94 -0.98 16.12
CA LEU A 233 -11.46 -1.65 14.92
C LEU A 233 -11.02 -0.87 13.68
N VAL A 234 -10.18 -1.46 12.84
CA VAL A 234 -9.75 -0.87 11.57
C VAL A 234 -10.47 -1.59 10.44
N ILE A 235 -11.33 -0.87 9.72
CA ILE A 235 -12.03 -1.32 8.52
C ILE A 235 -11.43 -0.57 7.34
N GLY A 236 -10.76 -1.31 6.44
CA GLY A 236 -10.03 -0.74 5.33
C GLY A 236 -10.61 -1.09 3.96
N ILE A 237 -10.64 -0.13 3.05
CA ILE A 237 -10.90 -0.37 1.62
C ILE A 237 -9.71 0.17 0.83
N ASP A 238 -9.02 -0.67 0.06
CA ASP A 238 -7.84 -0.25 -0.69
C ASP A 238 -8.21 0.65 -1.88
N GLY A 239 -7.44 1.71 -2.13
CA GLY A 239 -7.47 2.45 -3.39
C GLY A 239 -8.67 3.39 -3.56
N VAL A 240 -9.18 3.97 -2.46
CA VAL A 240 -10.36 4.85 -2.51
C VAL A 240 -10.01 6.22 -1.92
N SER A 241 -10.04 7.24 -2.78
CA SER A 241 -9.84 8.62 -2.37
C SER A 241 -11.01 9.16 -1.57
N ARG A 242 -10.80 10.26 -0.84
CA ARG A 242 -11.89 11.00 -0.19
C ARG A 242 -13.00 11.37 -1.18
N MET A 243 -12.64 11.86 -2.36
CA MET A 243 -13.63 12.26 -3.37
C MET A 243 -14.31 11.05 -4.01
N SER A 244 -13.58 9.95 -4.21
CA SER A 244 -14.13 8.69 -4.72
C SER A 244 -15.17 8.13 -3.75
N LEU A 245 -14.90 8.12 -2.45
CA LEU A 245 -15.89 7.74 -1.42
C LEU A 245 -17.16 8.59 -1.56
N MET A 246 -17.04 9.91 -1.64
CA MET A 246 -18.20 10.82 -1.73
C MET A 246 -19.04 10.61 -3.00
N ARG A 247 -18.42 10.19 -4.11
CA ARG A 247 -19.08 10.00 -5.41
C ARG A 247 -19.62 8.58 -5.61
N SER A 248 -18.80 7.58 -5.28
CA SER A 248 -19.06 6.17 -5.61
C SER A 248 -19.70 5.40 -4.46
N LEU A 249 -19.66 5.92 -3.23
CA LEU A 249 -20.24 5.30 -2.04
C LEU A 249 -21.21 6.27 -1.31
N PRO A 250 -22.24 6.80 -1.98
CA PRO A 250 -23.11 7.83 -1.42
C PRO A 250 -23.90 7.38 -0.19
N GLN A 251 -24.38 6.13 -0.13
CA GLN A 251 -25.10 5.61 1.05
C GLN A 251 -24.16 5.46 2.24
N THR A 252 -22.97 4.91 1.99
CA THR A 252 -21.91 4.80 3.01
C THR A 252 -21.52 6.18 3.54
N HIS A 253 -21.32 7.16 2.66
CA HIS A 253 -20.98 8.53 3.05
C HIS A 253 -22.12 9.22 3.83
N ALA A 254 -23.38 8.95 3.47
CA ALA A 254 -24.53 9.44 4.22
C ALA A 254 -24.56 8.87 5.65
N PHE A 255 -24.26 7.56 5.82
CA PHE A 255 -24.11 6.94 7.14
C PHE A 255 -23.02 7.65 7.98
N LEU A 256 -21.82 7.85 7.41
CA LEU A 256 -20.70 8.49 8.12
C LEU A 256 -21.06 9.90 8.61
N LYS A 257 -21.78 10.68 7.78
CA LYS A 257 -22.28 12.01 8.14
C LYS A 257 -23.35 11.95 9.23
N LYS A 258 -24.35 11.10 9.06
CA LYS A 258 -25.47 10.92 10.01
C LYS A 258 -24.96 10.60 11.42
N HIS A 259 -23.92 9.77 11.52
CA HIS A 259 -23.35 9.34 12.79
C HIS A 259 -22.14 10.18 13.26
N ASN A 260 -21.91 11.36 12.67
CA ASN A 260 -20.87 12.32 13.09
C ASN A 260 -19.46 11.73 13.17
N TRP A 261 -19.07 10.88 12.20
CA TRP A 261 -17.70 10.37 12.12
C TRP A 261 -16.73 11.51 11.79
N ALA A 262 -15.59 11.56 12.48
CA ALA A 262 -14.57 12.57 12.25
C ALA A 262 -13.83 12.30 10.93
N GLY A 263 -14.12 13.07 9.88
CA GLY A 263 -13.51 12.91 8.55
C GLY A 263 -12.26 13.77 8.36
N PHE A 264 -11.10 13.14 8.19
CA PHE A 264 -9.80 13.82 8.06
C PHE A 264 -9.56 14.27 6.62
N LYS A 265 -9.86 15.54 6.34
CA LYS A 265 -9.85 16.10 4.97
C LYS A 265 -8.45 16.22 4.37
N GLY A 266 -7.43 16.35 5.22
CA GLY A 266 -6.01 16.48 4.83
C GLY A 266 -5.18 15.21 5.00
N TYR A 267 -5.81 14.04 5.15
CA TYR A 267 -5.10 12.76 5.26
C TYR A 267 -4.43 12.36 3.95
N HIS A 268 -3.13 12.07 3.99
CA HIS A 268 -2.31 11.75 2.81
C HIS A 268 -1.71 10.37 2.89
N LYS A 269 -1.53 9.73 1.73
CA LYS A 269 -0.62 8.57 1.62
C LYS A 269 0.85 9.01 1.80
N VAL A 270 1.70 8.08 2.20
CA VAL A 270 3.16 8.27 2.38
C VAL A 270 4.01 7.41 1.46
N GLY A 271 3.40 6.48 0.72
CA GLY A 271 4.05 5.63 -0.28
C GLY A 271 3.11 5.27 -1.44
N ASP A 272 3.64 4.62 -2.48
CA ASP A 272 2.83 4.26 -3.68
C ASP A 272 1.89 3.08 -3.42
N ASN A 273 2.40 2.08 -2.71
CA ASN A 273 1.76 0.77 -2.60
C ASN A 273 1.06 0.58 -1.23
N SER A 274 0.30 -0.51 -1.14
CA SER A 274 -0.45 -0.85 0.07
C SER A 274 0.48 -1.20 1.24
N PHE A 275 1.62 -1.85 0.96
CA PHE A 275 2.63 -2.21 1.95
C PHE A 275 3.16 -0.99 2.71
N SER A 276 3.73 -0.01 2.02
CA SER A 276 4.30 1.22 2.60
C SER A 276 3.31 1.99 3.48
N ASN A 277 2.09 2.18 3.00
CA ASN A 277 1.07 2.90 3.74
C ASN A 277 0.56 2.10 4.96
N MET A 278 0.42 0.78 4.85
CA MET A 278 0.04 -0.06 5.99
C MET A 278 1.16 -0.19 7.02
N MET A 279 2.43 -0.28 6.60
CA MET A 279 3.59 -0.21 7.48
C MET A 279 3.64 1.10 8.26
N ALA A 280 3.27 2.21 7.63
CA ALA A 280 3.22 3.50 8.31
C ALA A 280 2.11 3.57 9.37
N ILE A 281 0.95 2.94 9.15
CA ILE A 281 -0.14 2.83 10.15
C ILE A 281 0.21 1.85 11.28
N LEU A 282 0.78 0.69 10.93
CA LEU A 282 0.87 -0.46 11.82
C LEU A 282 2.22 -0.59 12.50
N ALA A 283 3.31 -0.12 11.90
CA ALA A 283 4.66 -0.19 12.47
C ALA A 283 5.32 1.19 12.65
N GLY A 284 4.74 2.24 12.08
CA GLY A 284 5.34 3.58 12.10
C GLY A 284 6.62 3.69 11.26
N LEU A 285 6.81 2.77 10.32
CA LEU A 285 7.95 2.69 9.41
C LEU A 285 7.56 3.23 8.03
N ASP A 286 8.45 4.03 7.43
CA ASP A 286 8.38 4.30 5.99
C ASP A 286 8.90 3.10 5.18
N GLU A 287 8.74 3.14 3.86
CA GLU A 287 9.12 2.02 2.98
C GLU A 287 10.61 1.65 3.08
N THR A 288 11.50 2.64 3.12
CA THR A 288 12.95 2.40 3.21
C THR A 288 13.28 1.72 4.53
N SER A 289 12.82 2.29 5.65
CA SER A 289 13.03 1.69 6.97
C SER A 289 12.44 0.27 7.09
N ALA A 290 11.27 0.02 6.49
CA ALA A 290 10.65 -1.31 6.51
C ALA A 290 11.46 -2.34 5.71
N LEU A 291 11.98 -1.95 4.54
CA LEU A 291 12.83 -2.82 3.71
C LEU A 291 14.20 -3.09 4.34
N GLU A 292 14.73 -2.16 5.13
CA GLU A 292 15.99 -2.34 5.85
C GLU A 292 15.83 -3.23 7.10
N LEU A 293 14.80 -2.98 7.91
CA LEU A 293 14.64 -3.63 9.22
C LEU A 293 13.96 -4.99 9.13
N CYS A 294 12.97 -5.14 8.25
CA CYS A 294 12.14 -6.33 8.19
C CYS A 294 11.64 -6.59 6.77
N ASN A 295 12.59 -6.72 5.85
CA ASN A 295 12.34 -6.87 4.42
C ASN A 295 11.34 -8.02 4.14
N PRO A 296 10.14 -7.74 3.63
CA PRO A 296 9.14 -8.77 3.39
C PRO A 296 9.55 -9.78 2.33
N ARG A 297 10.61 -9.54 1.55
CA ARG A 297 11.18 -10.47 0.57
C ARG A 297 11.92 -11.65 1.22
N ASN A 298 12.28 -11.51 2.50
CA ASN A 298 12.97 -12.53 3.27
C ASN A 298 11.94 -13.27 4.12
N ILE A 299 11.88 -14.59 3.99
CA ILE A 299 10.95 -15.44 4.75
C ILE A 299 11.18 -15.24 6.25
N GLY A 300 10.10 -14.97 6.99
CA GLY A 300 10.14 -14.75 8.45
C GLY A 300 10.63 -13.38 8.90
N ALA A 301 11.10 -12.51 8.01
CA ALA A 301 11.53 -11.16 8.40
C ALA A 301 10.34 -10.26 8.80
N LEU A 302 9.17 -10.42 8.18
CA LEU A 302 7.95 -9.66 8.55
C LEU A 302 7.55 -9.88 10.02
N ASP A 303 7.78 -11.07 10.57
CA ASP A 303 7.50 -11.39 11.97
C ASP A 303 8.35 -10.54 12.93
N GLN A 304 9.49 -10.03 12.46
CA GLN A 304 10.42 -9.20 13.23
C GLN A 304 10.05 -7.71 13.16
N CYS A 305 9.15 -7.30 12.25
CA CYS A 305 8.65 -5.94 12.20
C CYS A 305 7.99 -5.56 13.53
N SER A 306 8.22 -4.34 14.02
CA SER A 306 7.61 -3.83 15.25
C SER A 306 6.14 -3.43 15.07
N MET A 307 5.31 -4.35 14.61
CA MET A 307 3.88 -4.13 14.38
C MET A 307 3.15 -3.86 15.69
N ILE A 308 2.27 -2.87 15.68
CA ILE A 308 1.55 -2.37 16.85
C ILE A 308 0.63 -3.43 17.46
N TRP A 309 0.09 -4.34 16.65
CA TRP A 309 -0.74 -5.43 17.15
C TRP A 309 0.03 -6.37 18.10
N TYR A 310 1.37 -6.45 18.02
CA TYR A 310 2.17 -7.23 18.97
C TYR A 310 2.14 -6.59 20.36
N ASP A 311 2.19 -5.25 20.43
CA ASP A 311 2.05 -4.52 21.69
C ASP A 311 0.66 -4.73 22.29
N TYR A 312 -0.40 -4.58 21.47
CA TYR A 312 -1.78 -4.82 21.91
C TYR A 312 -1.95 -6.25 22.42
N ARG A 313 -1.44 -7.24 21.68
CA ARG A 313 -1.49 -8.67 22.06
C ARG A 313 -0.78 -8.91 23.39
N LYS A 314 0.43 -8.36 23.56
CA LYS A 314 1.23 -8.46 24.80
C LYS A 314 0.53 -7.81 26.00
N LEU A 315 -0.21 -6.73 25.76
CA LEU A 315 -0.95 -6.00 26.79
C LEU A 315 -2.34 -6.58 27.07
N GLY A 316 -2.66 -7.75 26.51
CA GLY A 316 -3.84 -8.54 26.83
C GLY A 316 -5.03 -8.36 25.88
N PHE A 317 -4.95 -7.50 24.87
CA PHE A 317 -6.03 -7.33 23.89
C PHE A 317 -6.12 -8.56 22.99
N VAL A 318 -7.34 -8.96 22.63
CA VAL A 318 -7.53 -10.00 21.59
C VAL A 318 -7.30 -9.37 20.22
N THR A 319 -6.40 -9.94 19.43
CA THR A 319 -6.01 -9.36 18.14
C THR A 319 -6.53 -10.14 16.93
N ALA A 320 -6.91 -9.43 15.87
CA ALA A 320 -7.36 -10.04 14.62
C ALA A 320 -6.82 -9.37 13.37
N TYR A 321 -6.53 -10.16 12.34
CA TYR A 321 -6.19 -9.68 11.00
C TYR A 321 -6.84 -10.51 9.90
N GLY A 322 -7.53 -9.84 8.97
CA GLY A 322 -8.09 -10.45 7.76
C GLY A 322 -8.02 -9.50 6.58
N GLU A 323 -7.52 -9.98 5.44
CA GLU A 323 -7.38 -9.21 4.20
C GLU A 323 -7.62 -10.11 2.99
N ASP A 324 -8.64 -9.80 2.18
CA ASP A 324 -8.97 -10.55 0.96
C ASP A 324 -8.00 -10.23 -0.21
N ALA A 325 -8.20 -10.91 -1.34
CA ALA A 325 -7.31 -10.87 -2.50
C ALA A 325 -5.89 -11.29 -2.12
N THR A 326 -5.76 -12.51 -1.57
CA THR A 326 -4.55 -13.06 -0.95
C THR A 326 -3.30 -13.08 -1.84
N THR A 327 -3.45 -12.91 -3.16
CA THR A 327 -2.34 -12.83 -4.12
C THR A 327 -1.72 -11.43 -4.23
N ILE A 328 -2.46 -10.38 -3.87
CA ILE A 328 -2.04 -8.98 -4.03
C ILE A 328 -2.13 -8.18 -2.72
N ASN A 329 -2.44 -8.84 -1.61
CA ASN A 329 -2.63 -8.23 -0.31
C ASN A 329 -1.37 -7.50 0.20
N ALA A 330 -1.50 -6.62 1.20
CA ALA A 330 -0.46 -5.67 1.59
C ALA A 330 0.86 -6.32 2.05
N PHE A 331 0.82 -7.49 2.68
CA PHE A 331 2.01 -8.12 3.27
C PHE A 331 2.51 -9.35 2.49
N SER A 332 1.66 -9.99 1.67
CA SER A 332 2.07 -11.14 0.87
C SER A 332 2.43 -10.80 -0.58
N SER A 333 2.02 -9.63 -1.10
CA SER A 333 2.45 -9.18 -2.43
C SER A 333 3.96 -8.90 -2.52
N SER A 334 4.60 -8.67 -1.37
CA SER A 334 6.02 -8.34 -1.20
C SER A 334 6.93 -9.56 -0.92
N GLU A 335 6.41 -10.79 -1.05
CA GLU A 335 7.13 -12.08 -1.09
C GLU A 335 7.81 -12.56 0.20
N GLY A 336 7.03 -12.94 1.22
CA GLY A 336 7.54 -13.66 2.40
C GLY A 336 6.45 -13.97 3.41
N GLY A 337 5.41 -13.12 3.47
CA GLY A 337 4.25 -13.31 4.34
C GLY A 337 4.64 -13.37 5.82
N PHE A 338 3.68 -13.70 6.67
CA PHE A 338 3.99 -13.98 8.07
C PHE A 338 4.33 -15.46 8.24
N TYR A 339 5.45 -15.77 8.90
CA TYR A 339 5.81 -17.15 9.19
C TYR A 339 4.98 -17.66 10.37
N LYS A 340 4.99 -16.94 11.48
CA LYS A 340 4.10 -17.15 12.65
C LYS A 340 2.82 -16.33 12.50
N GLU A 341 1.72 -16.82 13.06
CA GLU A 341 0.47 -16.06 13.04
C GLU A 341 0.64 -14.72 13.79
N PRO A 342 0.44 -13.57 13.12
CA PRO A 342 0.75 -12.28 13.71
C PRO A 342 -0.26 -11.86 14.81
N THR A 343 -1.47 -12.42 14.76
CA THR A 343 -2.61 -12.09 15.63
C THR A 343 -3.21 -13.33 16.28
N ASP A 344 -4.04 -13.17 17.32
CA ASP A 344 -4.73 -14.30 17.96
C ASP A 344 -5.73 -14.97 17.00
N TYR A 345 -6.34 -14.17 16.12
CA TYR A 345 -7.20 -14.60 15.02
C TYR A 345 -6.61 -14.14 13.69
N TYR A 346 -6.04 -15.05 12.92
CA TYR A 346 -5.43 -14.76 11.63
C TYR A 346 -6.20 -15.46 10.51
N PHE A 347 -6.91 -14.68 9.70
CA PHE A 347 -7.90 -15.23 8.75
C PHE A 347 -7.34 -15.56 7.37
N ARG A 348 -6.03 -15.46 7.17
CA ARG A 348 -5.42 -15.75 5.87
C ARG A 348 -5.67 -17.19 5.38
N PRO A 349 -5.54 -18.26 6.20
CA PRO A 349 -5.81 -19.62 5.73
C PRO A 349 -7.23 -19.77 5.17
N TYR A 350 -8.24 -19.24 5.87
CA TYR A 350 -9.63 -19.20 5.40
C TYR A 350 -9.78 -18.47 4.07
N LEU A 351 -9.27 -17.23 3.98
CA LEU A 351 -9.41 -16.41 2.78
C LEU A 351 -8.71 -17.08 1.59
N ARG A 352 -7.52 -17.64 1.81
CA ARG A 352 -6.78 -18.37 0.78
C ARG A 352 -7.53 -19.60 0.31
N ALA A 353 -8.10 -20.39 1.23
CA ALA A 353 -8.91 -21.56 0.88
C ALA A 353 -10.12 -21.17 0.02
N THR A 354 -10.83 -20.10 0.39
CA THR A 354 -11.95 -19.62 -0.43
C THR A 354 -11.51 -19.21 -1.83
N GLU A 355 -10.33 -18.59 -1.96
CA GLU A 355 -9.83 -18.10 -3.24
C GLU A 355 -9.28 -19.20 -4.14
N ILE A 356 -8.66 -20.25 -3.61
CA ILE A 356 -8.01 -21.30 -4.42
C ILE A 356 -8.89 -22.53 -4.64
N THR A 357 -9.87 -22.79 -3.77
CA THR A 357 -10.66 -24.04 -3.79
C THR A 357 -12.06 -23.84 -4.37
N LEU A 358 -12.68 -22.69 -4.15
CA LEU A 358 -14.06 -22.44 -4.59
C LEU A 358 -14.13 -21.91 -6.03
N PRO A 359 -15.22 -22.19 -6.75
CA PRO A 359 -15.51 -21.51 -8.01
C PRO A 359 -15.52 -20.00 -7.80
N TYR A 360 -14.94 -19.23 -8.73
CA TYR A 360 -14.82 -17.79 -8.58
C TYR A 360 -15.38 -17.04 -9.78
N LYS A 361 -15.87 -15.81 -9.53
CA LYS A 361 -16.23 -14.85 -10.57
C LYS A 361 -15.27 -13.68 -10.51
N LYS A 362 -14.67 -13.33 -11.65
CA LYS A 362 -13.79 -12.17 -11.75
C LYS A 362 -14.57 -10.92 -12.13
N VAL A 363 -14.26 -9.80 -11.49
CA VAL A 363 -14.71 -8.46 -11.87
C VAL A 363 -13.46 -7.57 -11.97
N ASN A 364 -13.19 -7.03 -13.16
CA ASN A 364 -11.94 -6.33 -13.52
C ASN A 364 -10.67 -7.08 -13.05
N ASN A 365 -10.58 -8.38 -13.35
CA ASN A 365 -9.44 -9.24 -13.03
C ASN A 365 -9.18 -9.54 -11.53
N LEU A 366 -10.10 -9.18 -10.63
CA LEU A 366 -10.05 -9.60 -9.22
C LEU A 366 -11.10 -10.66 -8.95
N LYS A 367 -10.78 -11.64 -8.09
CA LYS A 367 -11.74 -12.64 -7.60
C LYS A 367 -12.77 -11.93 -6.71
N TYR A 368 -13.89 -11.55 -7.32
CA TYR A 368 -14.96 -10.81 -6.66
C TYR A 368 -15.87 -11.77 -5.90
N CYS A 369 -16.25 -12.90 -6.52
CA CYS A 369 -16.89 -14.02 -5.85
C CYS A 369 -15.85 -15.09 -5.53
N THR A 370 -15.89 -15.64 -4.32
CA THR A 370 -15.13 -16.82 -3.91
C THR A 370 -16.12 -17.85 -3.39
N GLY A 371 -16.71 -18.62 -4.31
CA GLY A 371 -17.88 -19.46 -4.07
C GLY A 371 -19.20 -18.66 -4.17
N PRO A 372 -20.21 -19.01 -3.37
CA PRO A 372 -21.53 -18.38 -3.43
C PRO A 372 -21.59 -16.99 -2.77
N GLU A 373 -20.47 -16.48 -2.24
CA GLU A 373 -20.36 -15.20 -1.53
C GLU A 373 -19.31 -14.30 -2.17
N THR A 374 -19.45 -12.98 -1.98
CA THR A 374 -18.41 -12.03 -2.39
C THR A 374 -17.23 -12.05 -1.41
N ALA A 375 -16.00 -11.89 -1.91
CA ALA A 375 -14.81 -11.81 -1.06
C ALA A 375 -14.88 -10.61 -0.08
N GLY A 376 -15.49 -9.50 -0.50
CA GLY A 376 -15.73 -8.34 0.35
C GLY A 376 -16.71 -8.61 1.50
N GLU A 377 -17.85 -9.27 1.23
CA GLU A 377 -18.80 -9.67 2.29
C GLU A 377 -18.19 -10.65 3.27
N ARG A 378 -17.32 -11.56 2.83
CA ARG A 378 -16.60 -12.46 3.75
C ARG A 378 -15.77 -11.69 4.78
N ILE A 379 -15.09 -10.61 4.38
CA ILE A 379 -14.35 -9.74 5.32
C ILE A 379 -15.30 -8.98 6.25
N MET A 380 -16.41 -8.46 5.73
CA MET A 380 -17.42 -7.77 6.56
C MET A 380 -18.05 -8.72 7.59
N ASN A 381 -18.38 -9.94 7.19
CA ASN A 381 -18.92 -10.98 8.07
C ASN A 381 -17.90 -11.40 9.13
N LEU A 382 -16.63 -11.56 8.77
CA LEU A 382 -15.53 -11.79 9.72
C LEU A 382 -15.42 -10.68 10.77
N ALA A 383 -15.47 -9.42 10.33
CA ALA A 383 -15.41 -8.27 11.22
C ALA A 383 -16.60 -8.25 12.19
N LYS A 384 -17.81 -8.51 11.68
CA LYS A 384 -19.03 -8.59 12.50
C LYS A 384 -18.95 -9.72 13.52
N ASP A 385 -18.58 -10.93 13.10
CA ASP A 385 -18.49 -12.08 13.99
C ASP A 385 -17.43 -11.87 15.08
N PHE A 386 -16.23 -11.40 14.72
CA PHE A 386 -15.17 -11.10 15.67
C PHE A 386 -15.58 -10.04 16.70
N THR A 387 -16.10 -8.90 16.23
CA THR A 387 -16.47 -7.79 17.12
C THR A 387 -17.64 -8.13 18.05
N THR A 388 -18.58 -8.94 17.58
CA THR A 388 -19.70 -9.43 18.40
C THR A 388 -19.21 -10.43 19.45
N THR A 389 -18.31 -11.35 19.08
CA THR A 389 -17.76 -12.36 20.00
C THR A 389 -17.05 -11.74 21.19
N PHE A 390 -16.31 -10.66 20.94
CA PHE A 390 -15.49 -9.98 21.95
C PHE A 390 -16.05 -8.62 22.34
N GLN A 391 -17.36 -8.38 22.20
CA GLN A 391 -17.96 -7.07 22.46
C GLN A 391 -17.69 -6.53 23.87
N ASN A 392 -17.58 -7.44 24.85
CA ASN A 392 -17.33 -7.12 26.26
C ASN A 392 -15.84 -7.26 26.64
N TYR A 393 -14.93 -7.31 25.67
CA TYR A 393 -13.51 -7.44 25.91
C TYR A 393 -12.69 -6.53 24.96
N PRO A 394 -11.57 -5.94 25.42
CA PRO A 394 -10.78 -5.06 24.59
C PRO A 394 -10.09 -5.82 23.44
N THR A 395 -10.29 -5.31 22.22
CA THR A 395 -9.76 -5.90 20.98
C THR A 395 -8.89 -4.92 20.19
N PHE A 396 -8.01 -5.46 19.34
CA PHE A 396 -7.38 -4.73 18.26
C PHE A 396 -7.55 -5.53 16.97
N SER A 397 -8.31 -5.04 16.01
CA SER A 397 -8.61 -5.77 14.79
C SER A 397 -8.41 -4.94 13.53
N VAL A 398 -7.94 -5.60 12.47
CA VAL A 398 -7.75 -5.01 11.15
C VAL A 398 -8.42 -5.91 10.12
N PHE A 399 -9.45 -5.39 9.45
CA PHE A 399 -10.20 -6.07 8.40
C PHE A 399 -10.14 -5.24 7.12
N TRP A 400 -9.58 -5.80 6.06
CA TRP A 400 -9.18 -5.06 4.88
C TRP A 400 -9.74 -5.67 3.59
N MET A 401 -10.28 -4.81 2.73
CA MET A 401 -11.00 -5.20 1.50
C MET A 401 -10.30 -4.62 0.26
N ASN A 402 -10.05 -5.50 -0.71
CA ASN A 402 -9.31 -5.25 -1.95
C ASN A 402 -10.11 -5.67 -3.20
N SER A 403 -10.94 -6.71 -3.10
CA SER A 403 -11.50 -7.46 -4.25
C SER A 403 -12.39 -6.64 -5.20
N TYR A 404 -12.90 -5.48 -4.78
CA TYR A 404 -13.84 -4.67 -5.55
C TYR A 404 -13.40 -3.21 -5.79
N SER A 405 -12.23 -2.80 -5.30
CA SER A 405 -11.83 -1.38 -5.31
C SER A 405 -10.51 -1.08 -6.05
N ARG A 406 -9.60 -2.06 -6.16
CA ARG A 406 -8.22 -1.79 -6.65
C ARG A 406 -8.08 -1.51 -8.14
N ASN A 407 -8.85 -2.18 -8.99
CA ASN A 407 -8.56 -2.23 -10.43
C ASN A 407 -9.35 -1.23 -11.27
N GLU A 408 -10.52 -0.78 -10.82
CA GLU A 408 -11.37 0.13 -11.60
C GLU A 408 -12.22 1.02 -10.69
N ILE A 409 -12.21 2.34 -10.95
CA ILE A 409 -12.76 3.38 -10.07
C ILE A 409 -14.26 3.23 -9.80
N ASN A 410 -15.04 2.75 -10.77
CA ASN A 410 -16.48 2.59 -10.64
C ASN A 410 -16.89 1.33 -9.89
N THR A 411 -15.99 0.35 -9.76
CA THR A 411 -16.33 -0.97 -9.22
C THR A 411 -16.58 -0.94 -7.72
N VAL A 412 -16.00 0.05 -7.02
CA VAL A 412 -16.28 0.24 -5.60
C VAL A 412 -17.77 0.50 -5.32
N SER A 413 -18.49 1.13 -6.25
CA SER A 413 -19.91 1.45 -6.10
C SER A 413 -20.83 0.21 -6.05
N ILE A 414 -20.35 -0.93 -6.55
CA ILE A 414 -21.07 -2.22 -6.48
C ILE A 414 -21.39 -2.57 -5.02
N MET A 415 -20.52 -2.17 -4.08
CA MET A 415 -20.61 -2.54 -2.67
C MET A 415 -21.20 -1.47 -1.77
N ASP A 416 -21.66 -0.31 -2.29
CA ASP A 416 -22.13 0.82 -1.47
C ASP A 416 -23.22 0.42 -0.46
N ALA A 417 -24.30 -0.20 -0.95
CA ALA A 417 -25.40 -0.63 -0.09
C ALA A 417 -24.95 -1.69 0.94
N LYS A 418 -24.03 -2.58 0.55
CA LYS A 418 -23.52 -3.65 1.42
C LYS A 418 -22.64 -3.09 2.53
N ILE A 419 -21.76 -2.14 2.22
CA ILE A 419 -20.91 -1.46 3.20
C ILE A 419 -21.77 -0.62 4.15
N ALA A 420 -22.73 0.14 3.62
CA ALA A 420 -23.65 0.93 4.44
C ALA A 420 -24.44 0.05 5.41
N THR A 421 -24.99 -1.07 4.93
CA THR A 421 -25.71 -2.04 5.77
C THR A 421 -24.79 -2.65 6.83
N PHE A 422 -23.56 -3.03 6.46
CA PHE A 422 -22.57 -3.55 7.41
C PHE A 422 -22.24 -2.55 8.53
N LEU A 423 -22.02 -1.27 8.20
CA LEU A 423 -21.77 -0.24 9.21
C LEU A 423 -22.99 0.02 10.10
N GLU A 424 -24.20 -0.01 9.52
CA GLU A 424 -25.45 0.10 10.27
C GLU A 424 -25.65 -1.08 11.24
N ASP A 425 -25.32 -2.30 10.80
CA ASP A 425 -25.38 -3.51 11.64
C ASP A 425 -24.43 -3.41 12.84
N LEU A 426 -23.19 -2.96 12.62
CA LEU A 426 -22.23 -2.73 13.70
C LEU A 426 -22.70 -1.64 14.66
N HIS A 427 -23.33 -0.59 14.14
CA HIS A 427 -23.91 0.48 14.96
C HIS A 427 -25.05 -0.03 15.84
N LYS A 428 -26.02 -0.73 15.25
CA LYS A 428 -27.18 -1.31 15.95
C LYS A 428 -26.76 -2.36 16.99
N SER A 429 -25.69 -3.09 16.72
CA SER A 429 -25.14 -4.07 17.66
C SER A 429 -24.33 -3.42 18.79
N GLY A 430 -24.22 -2.09 18.84
CA GLY A 430 -23.50 -1.37 19.90
C GLY A 430 -21.98 -1.42 19.80
N ILE A 431 -21.41 -1.92 18.70
CA ILE A 431 -19.95 -2.10 18.56
C ILE A 431 -19.20 -0.76 18.65
N PHE A 432 -19.74 0.30 18.05
CA PHE A 432 -19.14 1.65 18.09
C PHE A 432 -19.22 2.34 19.46
N GLN A 433 -19.98 1.79 20.42
CA GLN A 433 -20.06 2.35 21.77
C GLN A 433 -18.83 2.00 22.61
N ASN A 434 -18.10 0.93 22.26
CA ASN A 434 -16.92 0.48 23.00
C ASN A 434 -15.63 0.49 22.16
N SER A 435 -15.73 0.87 20.88
CA SER A 435 -14.60 0.84 19.94
C SER A 435 -14.29 2.21 19.32
N LEU A 436 -13.01 2.54 19.30
CA LEU A 436 -12.46 3.54 18.40
C LEU A 436 -12.32 2.90 17.02
N THR A 437 -13.22 3.25 16.11
CA THR A 437 -13.29 2.62 14.78
C THR A 437 -12.68 3.51 13.72
N PHE A 438 -11.75 2.97 12.94
CA PHE A 438 -11.11 3.62 11.80
C PHE A 438 -11.73 3.07 10.52
N PHE A 439 -12.37 3.92 9.73
CA PHE A 439 -12.76 3.59 8.37
C PHE A 439 -11.83 4.32 7.42
N VAL A 440 -10.94 3.59 6.76
CA VAL A 440 -9.75 4.17 6.13
C VAL A 440 -9.44 3.54 4.77
N SER A 441 -8.81 4.33 3.90
CA SER A 441 -8.10 3.82 2.74
C SER A 441 -6.60 4.10 2.89
N ASN A 442 -5.77 3.21 2.36
CA ASN A 442 -4.31 3.33 2.39
C ASN A 442 -3.77 4.26 1.29
N ARG A 443 -4.48 4.37 0.17
CA ARG A 443 -4.08 5.16 -0.99
C ARG A 443 -5.28 5.53 -1.85
N GLY A 444 -5.07 6.50 -2.72
CA GLY A 444 -6.01 6.83 -3.78
C GLY A 444 -6.07 5.83 -4.93
N TYR A 445 -7.01 6.03 -5.85
CA TYR A 445 -7.01 5.30 -7.12
C TYR A 445 -6.03 5.96 -8.08
N ASN A 446 -5.08 5.18 -8.62
CA ASN A 446 -3.96 5.75 -9.39
C ASN A 446 -3.55 5.01 -10.66
N ARG A 447 -4.36 4.07 -11.18
CA ARG A 447 -3.93 3.20 -12.29
C ARG A 447 -5.02 2.93 -13.34
N PHE A 448 -4.70 3.15 -14.61
CA PHE A 448 -5.44 2.71 -15.81
C PHE A 448 -6.81 3.35 -16.14
N SER A 449 -7.11 4.54 -15.63
CA SER A 449 -8.27 5.29 -16.13
C SER A 449 -7.81 6.34 -17.14
N PRO A 450 -8.52 6.60 -18.26
CA PRO A 450 -8.18 7.62 -19.26
C PRO A 450 -8.18 9.07 -18.74
N VAL A 451 -8.26 9.24 -17.41
CA VAL A 451 -8.46 10.53 -16.75
C VAL A 451 -7.14 11.28 -16.59
N ILE A 452 -5.95 10.64 -16.70
CA ILE A 452 -4.62 10.97 -16.07
C ILE A 452 -4.04 12.40 -16.21
N HIS A 453 -4.76 13.38 -16.73
CA HIS A 453 -4.26 14.71 -17.11
C HIS A 453 -4.82 15.88 -16.29
N THR A 454 -5.71 15.65 -15.32
CA THR A 454 -6.40 16.67 -14.52
C THR A 454 -5.79 16.88 -13.12
N ARG A 455 -5.98 18.09 -12.57
CA ARG A 455 -5.56 18.44 -11.20
C ARG A 455 -6.32 17.65 -10.13
N ALA A 456 -7.56 17.25 -10.42
CA ALA A 456 -8.41 16.51 -9.50
C ALA A 456 -7.83 15.13 -9.17
N GLU A 457 -7.21 14.45 -10.14
CA GLU A 457 -6.72 13.10 -9.87
C GLU A 457 -5.36 13.04 -9.18
N LEU A 458 -4.57 14.11 -9.20
CA LEU A 458 -3.43 14.25 -8.29
C LEU A 458 -3.90 14.16 -6.82
N PHE A 459 -5.06 14.74 -6.52
CA PHE A 459 -5.69 14.63 -5.20
C PHE A 459 -6.37 13.28 -5.01
N ASP A 460 -7.01 12.71 -6.04
CA ASP A 460 -7.57 11.36 -5.91
C ASP A 460 -6.50 10.31 -5.63
N ASP A 461 -5.27 10.43 -6.14
CA ASP A 461 -4.16 9.54 -5.82
C ASP A 461 -3.62 9.78 -4.39
N LYS A 462 -3.43 11.05 -4.01
CA LYS A 462 -2.69 11.43 -2.79
C LYS A 462 -3.53 11.47 -1.52
N LEU A 463 -4.85 11.69 -1.64
CA LEU A 463 -5.77 11.89 -0.51
C LEU A 463 -6.77 10.73 -0.37
N PRO A 464 -6.35 9.58 0.19
CA PRO A 464 -7.27 8.53 0.59
C PRO A 464 -8.30 9.05 1.60
N PHE A 465 -9.46 8.39 1.69
CA PHE A 465 -10.40 8.72 2.75
C PHE A 465 -9.90 8.23 4.11
N PHE A 466 -10.23 8.98 5.17
CA PHE A 466 -10.06 8.53 6.54
C PHE A 466 -11.13 9.15 7.43
N TYR A 467 -11.92 8.28 8.07
CA TYR A 467 -12.95 8.62 9.03
C TYR A 467 -12.73 7.87 10.33
N MET A 468 -13.04 8.51 11.45
CA MET A 468 -12.92 7.90 12.76
C MET A 468 -14.18 8.07 13.59
N SER A 469 -14.71 6.95 14.08
CA SER A 469 -15.76 6.91 15.10
C SER A 469 -15.13 6.91 16.49
N VAL A 470 -15.66 7.74 17.37
CA VAL A 470 -15.21 7.83 18.77
C VAL A 470 -16.40 7.51 19.67
N PRO A 471 -16.27 6.58 20.63
CA PRO A 471 -17.29 6.30 21.62
C PRO A 471 -17.73 7.52 22.42
N GLN A 472 -19.01 7.57 22.80
CA GLN A 472 -19.56 8.70 23.52
C GLN A 472 -18.90 8.90 24.89
N TRP A 473 -18.74 7.84 25.68
CA TRP A 473 -18.05 7.88 26.98
C TRP A 473 -16.60 8.39 26.86
N PHE A 474 -15.90 8.10 25.75
CA PHE A 474 -14.54 8.58 25.56
C PHE A 474 -14.51 10.09 25.33
N LYS A 475 -15.50 10.64 24.62
CA LYS A 475 -15.63 12.10 24.40
C LYS A 475 -15.89 12.82 25.72
N GLU A 476 -16.73 12.24 26.57
CA GLU A 476 -17.10 12.80 27.89
C GLU A 476 -15.96 12.71 28.89
N LYS A 477 -15.23 11.58 28.91
CA LYS A 477 -14.08 11.36 29.78
C LYS A 477 -12.84 12.15 29.36
N TYR A 478 -12.65 12.36 28.05
CA TYR A 478 -11.49 13.06 27.49
C TYR A 478 -11.88 14.19 26.50
N PRO A 479 -12.60 15.23 26.96
CA PRO A 479 -13.14 16.27 26.09
C PRO A 479 -12.05 17.08 25.40
N SER A 480 -10.91 17.31 26.06
CA SER A 480 -9.75 18.00 25.47
C SER A 480 -9.12 17.20 24.32
N LYS A 481 -9.03 15.87 24.45
CA LYS A 481 -8.53 14.98 23.39
C LYS A 481 -9.47 14.96 22.20
N TYR A 482 -10.78 14.88 22.44
CA TYR A 482 -11.79 14.92 21.39
C TYR A 482 -11.82 16.28 20.68
N LYS A 483 -11.71 17.40 21.41
CA LYS A 483 -11.59 18.73 20.81
C LYS A 483 -10.36 18.86 19.90
N ASN A 484 -9.22 18.33 20.32
CA ASN A 484 -8.01 18.29 19.48
C ASN A 484 -8.19 17.43 18.24
N LEU A 485 -8.86 16.29 18.40
CA LEU A 485 -9.17 15.39 17.29
C LEU A 485 -10.01 16.08 16.22
N ILE A 486 -11.10 16.75 16.61
CA ILE A 486 -11.95 17.50 15.68
C ILE A 486 -11.16 18.61 15.00
N LYS A 487 -10.32 19.36 15.74
CA LYS A 487 -9.41 20.35 15.13
C LYS A 487 -8.46 19.73 14.11
N ASN A 488 -8.03 18.49 14.31
CA ASN A 488 -7.11 17.80 13.42
C ASN A 488 -7.77 17.30 12.13
N THR A 489 -9.10 17.25 12.05
CA THR A 489 -9.83 16.88 10.82
C THR A 489 -9.58 17.85 9.66
N GLU A 490 -9.17 19.08 9.97
CA GLU A 490 -8.85 20.15 9.01
C GLU A 490 -7.34 20.46 8.98
N ARG A 491 -6.52 19.47 9.36
CA ARG A 491 -5.05 19.56 9.35
C ARG A 491 -4.46 18.56 8.36
N LEU A 492 -3.20 18.81 8.01
CA LEU A 492 -2.38 17.85 7.30
C LEU A 492 -2.00 16.70 8.24
N ILE A 493 -2.47 15.50 7.92
CA ILE A 493 -2.30 14.28 8.72
C ILE A 493 -1.69 13.19 7.83
N SER A 494 -0.86 12.33 8.41
CA SER A 494 -0.30 11.16 7.75
C SER A 494 -0.61 9.87 8.53
N PRO A 495 -0.46 8.68 7.90
CA PRO A 495 -0.48 7.37 8.54
C PRO A 495 0.34 7.28 9.83
N PHE A 496 1.47 8.00 9.90
CA PHE A 496 2.31 8.01 11.10
C PHE A 496 1.60 8.64 12.30
N ASP A 497 0.75 9.66 12.11
CA ASP A 497 -0.06 10.20 13.21
C ASP A 497 -1.12 9.19 13.69
N VAL A 498 -1.61 8.33 12.80
CA VAL A 498 -2.51 7.21 13.13
C VAL A 498 -1.77 6.19 14.00
N TYR A 499 -0.55 5.78 13.60
CA TYR A 499 0.31 4.92 14.41
C TYR A 499 0.57 5.50 15.80
N MET A 500 0.92 6.79 15.89
CA MET A 500 1.11 7.47 17.17
C MET A 500 -0.18 7.54 18.00
N THR A 501 -1.35 7.54 17.36
CA THR A 501 -2.65 7.47 18.04
C THR A 501 -2.90 6.10 18.64
N LEU A 502 -2.60 5.03 17.89
CA LEU A 502 -2.69 3.65 18.38
C LEU A 502 -1.77 3.42 19.58
N GLN A 503 -0.55 3.95 19.56
CA GLN A 503 0.34 3.92 20.72
C GLN A 503 -0.19 4.78 21.89
N ASN A 504 -0.80 5.93 21.60
CA ASN A 504 -1.35 6.77 22.66
C ASN A 504 -2.54 6.12 23.39
N VAL A 505 -3.35 5.32 22.69
CA VAL A 505 -4.40 4.51 23.32
C VAL A 505 -3.77 3.56 24.34
N LEU A 506 -2.73 2.80 23.97
CA LEU A 506 -2.03 1.93 24.91
C LEU A 506 -1.47 2.69 26.11
N PHE A 507 -0.86 3.85 25.88
CA PHE A 507 -0.36 4.74 26.94
C PHE A 507 -1.46 5.19 27.92
N LEU A 508 -2.68 5.47 27.43
CA LEU A 508 -3.78 5.88 28.31
C LEU A 508 -4.23 4.78 29.28
N TYR A 509 -4.14 3.51 28.86
CA TYR A 509 -4.63 2.38 29.65
C TYR A 509 -3.52 1.60 30.36
N ARG A 510 -2.25 1.86 30.04
CA ARG A 510 -1.09 1.13 30.58
C ARG A 510 -0.02 2.10 31.05
N ARG A 511 0.05 2.31 32.37
CA ARG A 511 1.01 3.21 33.02
C ARG A 511 2.48 2.93 32.66
N ASN A 512 2.82 1.66 32.37
CA ASN A 512 4.18 1.25 32.02
C ASN A 512 4.47 1.20 30.51
N TYR A 513 3.48 1.52 29.66
CA TYR A 513 3.70 1.52 28.21
C TYR A 513 4.51 2.73 27.78
N ARG A 514 5.63 2.49 27.10
CA ARG A 514 6.49 3.56 26.56
C ARG A 514 6.15 3.79 25.09
N VAL A 515 5.65 4.98 24.78
CA VAL A 515 5.39 5.40 23.41
C VAL A 515 6.72 5.55 22.67
N ARG A 516 6.85 4.85 21.55
CA ARG A 516 7.99 4.92 20.64
C ARG A 516 7.77 6.02 19.61
N THR A 517 8.82 6.71 19.20
CA THR A 517 8.75 7.61 18.05
C THR A 517 8.53 6.81 16.77
N SER A 518 7.73 7.33 15.85
CA SER A 518 7.65 6.78 14.49
C SER A 518 8.97 7.04 13.77
N TYR A 519 9.54 5.99 13.15
CA TYR A 519 10.75 6.10 12.34
C TYR A 519 10.51 6.97 11.10
N GLY A 520 9.41 6.72 10.39
CA GLY A 520 9.07 7.48 9.19
C GLY A 520 8.64 8.93 9.45
N CYS A 521 8.33 9.28 10.70
CA CYS A 521 8.01 10.66 11.09
C CYS A 521 8.24 10.93 12.59
N PRO A 522 9.46 11.32 13.00
CA PRO A 522 9.77 11.60 14.40
C PRO A 522 8.97 12.76 15.02
N LEU A 523 8.48 13.69 14.20
CA LEU A 523 7.67 14.84 14.63
C LEU A 523 6.17 14.52 14.73
N CYS A 524 5.74 13.36 14.22
CA CYS A 524 4.34 12.96 14.22
C CYS A 524 3.88 12.62 15.65
N LYS A 525 2.60 12.83 15.89
CA LYS A 525 2.01 12.70 17.22
C LYS A 525 0.56 12.24 17.12
N SER A 526 0.05 11.69 18.21
CA SER A 526 -1.34 11.24 18.29
C SER A 526 -2.32 12.34 17.88
N LEU A 527 -3.37 11.93 17.16
CA LEU A 527 -4.50 12.74 16.75
C LEU A 527 -5.30 13.29 17.95
N PHE A 528 -5.09 12.78 19.17
CA PHE A 528 -5.63 13.35 20.40
C PHE A 528 -4.86 14.58 20.92
N LYS A 529 -3.71 14.90 20.32
CA LYS A 529 -2.94 16.12 20.57
C LYS A 529 -3.13 17.08 19.40
N SER A 530 -3.11 18.39 19.66
CA SER A 530 -3.21 19.38 18.59
C SER A 530 -2.02 19.27 17.62
N THR A 531 -2.33 19.06 16.35
CA THR A 531 -1.37 19.15 15.25
C THR A 531 -1.10 20.63 14.93
N LYS A 532 0.11 20.96 14.50
CA LYS A 532 0.49 22.34 14.18
C LYS A 532 -0.36 22.86 13.02
N TYR A 533 -0.82 24.12 13.10
CA TYR A 533 -1.58 24.76 12.01
C TYR A 533 -0.74 24.85 10.72
N HIS A 534 0.51 25.30 10.85
CA HIS A 534 1.45 25.49 9.74
C HIS A 534 2.38 24.29 9.53
N ARG A 535 1.81 23.10 9.34
CA ARG A 535 2.55 21.86 9.09
C ARG A 535 2.84 21.69 7.59
N SER A 536 4.09 21.38 7.22
CA SER A 536 4.45 20.96 5.85
C SER A 536 4.33 19.44 5.67
N CYS A 537 4.44 18.97 4.43
CA CYS A 537 4.58 17.55 4.11
C CYS A 537 5.81 16.93 4.81
N ASP A 538 6.96 17.62 4.82
CA ASP A 538 8.15 17.20 5.57
C ASP A 538 7.88 17.04 7.08
N ASP A 539 7.16 17.99 7.69
CA ASP A 539 6.75 17.91 9.11
C ASP A 539 5.77 16.75 9.39
N ALA A 540 5.22 16.13 8.34
CA ALA A 540 4.27 15.02 8.39
C ALA A 540 4.86 13.68 7.90
N GLY A 541 6.15 13.64 7.55
CA GLY A 541 6.78 12.44 6.96
C GLY A 541 6.26 12.09 5.57
N ILE A 542 5.66 13.05 4.86
CA ILE A 542 5.14 12.87 3.50
C ILE A 542 6.20 13.34 2.52
N GLN A 543 6.72 12.42 1.71
CA GLN A 543 7.69 12.75 0.66
C GLN A 543 7.09 13.68 -0.40
N THR A 544 7.93 14.51 -1.03
CA THR A 544 7.55 15.50 -2.06
C THR A 544 6.62 14.93 -3.13
N GLN A 545 6.91 13.73 -3.65
CA GLN A 545 6.09 13.03 -4.65
C GLN A 545 4.64 12.79 -4.21
N TRP A 546 4.42 12.50 -2.92
CA TRP A 546 3.10 12.23 -2.35
C TRP A 546 2.44 13.46 -1.75
N CYS A 547 3.13 14.60 -1.71
CA CYS A 547 2.62 15.82 -1.14
C CYS A 547 1.52 16.44 -2.03
N GLY A 548 0.32 16.59 -1.50
CA GLY A 548 -0.81 17.30 -2.13
C GLY A 548 -0.85 18.80 -1.81
N CYS A 549 0.04 19.28 -0.95
CA CYS A 549 0.09 20.71 -0.56
C CYS A 549 0.69 21.64 -1.63
N LEU A 550 1.35 21.07 -2.65
CA LEU A 550 2.08 21.81 -3.67
C LEU A 550 1.12 22.37 -4.73
N HIS A 551 1.24 23.66 -5.03
CA HIS A 551 0.42 24.33 -6.04
C HIS A 551 1.14 24.35 -7.39
N TYR A 552 0.92 23.32 -8.19
CA TYR A 552 1.42 23.26 -9.56
C TYR A 552 0.60 24.14 -10.51
N VAL A 553 1.29 24.90 -11.35
CA VAL A 553 0.72 25.66 -12.48
C VAL A 553 1.24 25.07 -13.78
N ASN A 554 0.44 25.14 -14.85
CA ASN A 554 0.86 24.65 -16.15
C ASN A 554 2.11 25.40 -16.63
N PHE A 555 3.06 24.67 -17.20
CA PHE A 555 4.33 25.18 -17.70
C PHE A 555 4.56 24.76 -19.15
N ASN A 556 5.36 25.53 -19.88
CA ASN A 556 5.61 25.26 -21.30
C ASN A 556 6.40 23.95 -21.46
N LYS A 557 5.74 22.93 -22.04
CA LYS A 557 6.34 21.62 -22.32
C LYS A 557 7.55 21.66 -23.27
N SER A 558 7.64 22.69 -24.12
CA SER A 558 8.74 22.88 -25.07
C SER A 558 9.91 23.68 -24.49
N HIS A 559 9.82 24.14 -23.23
CA HIS A 559 10.89 24.89 -22.58
C HIS A 559 12.13 24.01 -22.36
N LEU A 560 13.32 24.58 -22.58
CA LEU A 560 14.57 23.83 -22.50
C LEU A 560 14.80 23.17 -21.13
N LEU A 561 14.48 23.86 -20.03
CA LEU A 561 14.53 23.26 -18.68
C LEU A 561 13.61 22.05 -18.52
N THR A 562 12.42 22.05 -19.14
CA THR A 562 11.50 20.91 -19.08
C THR A 562 12.06 19.72 -19.84
N LYS A 563 12.66 19.95 -21.02
CA LYS A 563 13.35 18.91 -21.79
C LYS A 563 14.53 18.31 -21.01
N LYS A 564 15.42 19.17 -20.47
CA LYS A 564 16.55 18.73 -19.64
C LYS A 564 16.12 17.97 -18.39
N ALA A 565 15.05 18.41 -17.71
CA ALA A 565 14.51 17.69 -16.56
C ALA A 565 13.93 16.31 -16.93
N ALA A 566 13.28 16.20 -18.09
CA ALA A 566 12.78 14.91 -18.60
C ALA A 566 13.92 13.95 -18.95
N GLU A 567 14.97 14.45 -19.61
CA GLU A 567 16.19 13.69 -19.93
C GLU A 567 16.89 13.22 -18.64
N PHE A 568 17.03 14.10 -17.65
CA PHE A 568 17.59 13.76 -16.34
C PHE A 568 16.82 12.64 -15.61
N MET A 569 15.48 12.63 -15.70
CA MET A 569 14.69 11.52 -15.13
C MET A 569 14.95 10.18 -15.85
N ILE A 570 15.20 10.20 -17.16
CA ILE A 570 15.56 8.99 -17.90
C ILE A 570 16.93 8.48 -17.46
N GLU A 571 17.90 9.36 -17.27
CA GLU A 571 19.21 8.99 -16.72
C GLU A 571 19.09 8.39 -15.31
N ASP A 572 18.21 8.95 -14.47
CA ASP A 572 17.95 8.43 -13.13
C ASP A 572 17.35 7.00 -13.18
N ILE A 573 16.40 6.76 -14.09
CA ILE A 573 15.87 5.42 -14.37
C ILE A 573 17.01 4.45 -14.75
N HIS A 574 17.90 4.85 -15.66
CA HIS A 574 19.03 4.02 -16.07
C HIS A 574 19.98 3.73 -14.91
N LYS A 575 20.29 4.73 -14.08
CA LYS A 575 21.12 4.56 -12.87
C LYS A 575 20.50 3.56 -11.90
N ILE A 576 19.19 3.66 -11.63
CA ILE A 576 18.46 2.71 -10.78
C ILE A 576 18.58 1.29 -11.34
N MET A 577 18.40 1.11 -12.65
CA MET A 577 18.50 -0.20 -13.29
C MET A 577 19.91 -0.79 -13.19
N VAL A 578 20.95 0.00 -13.48
CA VAL A 578 22.35 -0.46 -13.41
C VAL A 578 22.71 -0.88 -11.98
N ILE A 579 22.38 -0.06 -10.98
CA ILE A 579 22.70 -0.32 -9.57
C ILE A 579 22.03 -1.59 -9.06
N ASN A 580 20.75 -1.79 -9.38
CA ASN A 580 19.96 -2.88 -8.81
C ASN A 580 20.00 -4.18 -9.62
N MET A 581 20.30 -4.13 -10.92
CA MET A 581 20.33 -5.32 -11.79
C MET A 581 21.74 -5.79 -12.12
N GLY A 582 22.78 -4.97 -11.94
CA GLY A 582 24.14 -5.28 -12.38
C GLY A 582 24.18 -5.65 -13.86
N ASP A 583 24.84 -6.74 -14.22
CA ASP A 583 24.93 -7.20 -15.62
C ASP A 583 23.58 -7.55 -16.25
N ASN A 584 22.56 -7.89 -15.45
CA ASN A 584 21.23 -8.20 -15.97
C ASN A 584 20.54 -6.99 -16.62
N TYR A 585 20.97 -5.75 -16.35
CA TYR A 585 20.45 -4.55 -17.00
C TYR A 585 20.57 -4.61 -18.54
N ARG A 586 21.57 -5.33 -19.07
CA ARG A 586 21.75 -5.51 -20.53
C ARG A 586 20.58 -6.21 -21.21
N LYS A 587 19.73 -6.91 -20.45
CA LYS A 587 18.47 -7.50 -20.95
C LYS A 587 17.43 -6.43 -21.30
N CYS A 588 17.57 -5.21 -20.80
CA CYS A 588 16.67 -4.09 -21.05
C CYS A 588 17.18 -3.19 -22.20
N VAL A 589 16.25 -2.48 -22.84
CA VAL A 589 16.50 -1.44 -23.84
C VAL A 589 16.57 -0.08 -23.14
N ASP A 590 17.50 0.76 -23.57
CA ASP A 590 17.60 2.13 -23.06
C ASP A 590 16.46 3.00 -23.58
N PHE A 591 15.71 3.58 -22.64
CA PHE A 591 14.75 4.61 -22.97
C PHE A 591 15.41 5.88 -23.49
N LYS A 592 14.81 6.46 -24.53
CA LYS A 592 15.10 7.81 -25.05
C LYS A 592 13.84 8.65 -25.02
N LEU A 593 13.96 9.93 -24.71
CA LEU A 593 12.81 10.85 -24.68
C LEU A 593 12.15 10.92 -26.07
N ARG A 594 10.84 10.70 -26.13
CA ARG A 594 10.03 10.81 -27.35
C ARG A 594 9.24 12.11 -27.38
N ASN A 595 8.48 12.37 -26.33
CA ASN A 595 7.55 13.49 -26.25
C ASN A 595 7.26 13.86 -24.80
N ILE A 596 7.06 15.13 -24.51
CA ILE A 596 6.55 15.60 -23.21
C ILE A 596 5.05 15.80 -23.35
N ILE A 597 4.26 15.01 -22.62
CA ILE A 597 2.80 15.10 -22.61
C ILE A 597 2.37 16.32 -21.79
N LYS A 598 2.96 16.48 -20.60
CA LYS A 598 2.57 17.51 -19.64
C LYS A 598 3.78 18.00 -18.84
N ALA A 599 3.80 19.29 -18.57
CA ALA A 599 4.75 19.91 -17.67
C ALA A 599 4.01 20.90 -16.77
N ASP A 600 4.16 20.73 -15.47
CA ASP A 600 3.68 21.68 -14.49
C ASP A 600 4.85 22.14 -13.60
N PHE A 601 4.76 23.37 -13.12
CA PHE A 601 5.80 24.04 -12.34
C PHE A 601 5.25 24.48 -10.98
N ALA A 602 6.07 24.40 -9.94
CA ALA A 602 5.78 24.99 -8.64
C ALA A 602 7.05 25.57 -8.00
N LEU A 603 6.90 26.70 -7.32
CA LEU A 603 7.91 27.19 -6.39
C LEU A 603 7.65 26.59 -5.01
N SER A 604 8.65 25.97 -4.40
CA SER A 604 8.50 25.34 -3.09
C SER A 604 9.69 25.64 -2.17
N PHE A 605 9.44 25.52 -0.88
CA PHE A 605 10.47 25.56 0.15
C PHE A 605 10.68 24.13 0.67
N LEU A 606 11.68 23.43 0.15
CA LEU A 606 12.02 22.05 0.53
C LEU A 606 13.33 22.04 1.30
N ARG A 607 13.37 21.35 2.45
CA ARG A 607 14.61 21.15 3.24
C ARG A 607 15.42 22.44 3.47
N ASN A 608 14.74 23.53 3.85
CA ASN A 608 15.30 24.87 4.06
C ASN A 608 15.87 25.57 2.81
N ARG A 609 15.49 25.14 1.61
CA ARG A 609 15.92 25.74 0.34
C ARG A 609 14.72 26.08 -0.52
N ILE A 610 14.84 27.18 -1.27
CA ILE A 610 13.86 27.52 -2.29
C ILE A 610 14.24 26.74 -3.55
N VAL A 611 13.31 25.93 -4.03
CA VAL A 611 13.51 25.06 -5.19
C VAL A 611 12.40 25.26 -6.20
N TYR A 612 12.75 25.11 -7.46
CA TYR A 612 11.80 24.90 -8.55
C TYR A 612 11.44 23.44 -8.65
N LEU A 613 10.15 23.12 -8.69
CA LEU A 613 9.65 21.77 -8.87
C LEU A 613 8.98 21.66 -10.23
N PHE A 614 9.45 20.71 -11.02
CA PHE A 614 8.85 20.34 -12.30
C PHE A 614 8.17 18.98 -12.16
N LEU A 615 6.84 18.96 -12.25
CA LEU A 615 6.06 17.73 -12.41
C LEU A 615 5.92 17.47 -13.91
N ILE A 616 6.56 16.44 -14.41
CA ILE A 616 6.63 16.16 -15.85
C ILE A 616 6.06 14.79 -16.13
N THR A 617 5.22 14.71 -17.16
CA THR A 617 4.75 13.45 -17.76
C THR A 617 5.24 13.37 -19.18
N PHE A 618 5.92 12.28 -19.52
CA PHE A 618 6.62 12.13 -20.79
C PHE A 618 6.54 10.69 -21.32
N GLU A 619 6.71 10.55 -22.63
CA GLU A 619 6.79 9.29 -23.35
C GLU A 619 8.21 9.04 -23.81
N THR A 620 8.56 7.75 -23.91
CA THR A 620 9.88 7.30 -24.36
C THR A 620 9.83 6.46 -25.63
N ARG A 621 11.00 6.15 -26.18
CA ARG A 621 11.27 5.05 -27.11
C ARG A 621 12.23 4.06 -26.41
N PRO A 622 11.90 2.76 -26.28
CA PRO A 622 10.62 2.13 -26.62
C PRO A 622 9.45 2.73 -25.82
N LEU A 623 8.23 2.48 -26.29
CA LEU A 623 7.01 3.09 -25.77
C LEU A 623 6.79 2.74 -24.29
N ALA A 624 6.93 3.76 -23.45
CA ALA A 624 6.53 3.76 -22.05
C ALA A 624 6.15 5.19 -21.67
N THR A 625 5.26 5.33 -20.68
CA THR A 625 4.84 6.63 -20.17
C THR A 625 5.28 6.76 -18.72
N PHE A 626 6.02 7.82 -18.42
CA PHE A 626 6.56 8.08 -17.09
C PHE A 626 6.06 9.43 -16.56
N GLN A 627 5.99 9.52 -15.24
CA GLN A 627 5.75 10.76 -14.52
C GLN A 627 6.69 10.84 -13.32
N GLY A 628 7.28 12.01 -13.11
CA GLY A 628 8.15 12.26 -11.97
C GLY A 628 8.21 13.73 -11.60
N ILE A 629 8.85 14.01 -10.47
CA ILE A 629 9.10 15.36 -9.99
C ILE A 629 10.60 15.59 -9.95
N VAL A 630 11.05 16.66 -10.60
CA VAL A 630 12.44 17.11 -10.54
C VAL A 630 12.52 18.42 -9.80
N SER A 631 13.40 18.52 -8.81
CA SER A 631 13.75 19.75 -8.14
C SER A 631 15.01 20.39 -8.73
N ILE A 632 15.03 21.73 -8.74
CA ILE A 632 16.21 22.54 -9.06
C ILE A 632 16.40 23.55 -7.93
N ASP A 633 17.54 23.49 -7.26
CA ASP A 633 17.93 24.49 -6.27
C ASP A 633 18.25 25.81 -6.96
N ILE A 634 17.64 26.91 -6.49
CA ILE A 634 17.79 28.22 -7.14
C ILE A 634 19.19 28.80 -6.91
N ARG A 635 19.81 28.49 -5.77
CA ARG A 635 21.14 29.03 -5.38
C ARG A 635 22.26 28.20 -5.98
N MET A 636 22.10 26.87 -5.99
CA MET A 636 23.07 25.93 -6.55
C MET A 636 22.38 24.99 -7.54
N PRO A 637 22.09 25.47 -8.76
CA PRO A 637 21.34 24.74 -9.76
C PRO A 637 21.89 23.35 -10.01
N SER A 638 21.10 22.36 -9.63
CA SER A 638 21.35 20.94 -9.85
C SER A 638 20.00 20.25 -9.95
N PHE A 639 19.87 19.32 -10.90
CA PHE A 639 18.67 18.51 -10.99
C PHE A 639 18.70 17.43 -9.91
N LYS A 640 17.55 17.20 -9.29
CA LYS A 640 17.35 16.07 -8.37
C LYS A 640 15.96 15.50 -8.56
N VAL A 641 15.86 14.18 -8.70
CA VAL A 641 14.56 13.50 -8.69
C VAL A 641 14.05 13.50 -7.24
N GLU A 642 12.83 13.99 -7.05
CA GLU A 642 12.16 14.02 -5.75
C GLU A 642 11.23 12.81 -5.61
N GLY A 643 11.77 11.71 -5.09
CA GLY A 643 11.08 10.43 -4.96
C GLY A 643 11.48 9.45 -6.06
N SER A 644 10.51 8.74 -6.64
CA SER A 644 10.70 7.81 -7.76
C SER A 644 10.01 8.31 -9.02
N VAL A 645 10.54 7.94 -10.18
CA VAL A 645 9.85 8.14 -11.46
C VAL A 645 8.82 7.02 -11.63
N ASN A 646 7.55 7.34 -11.76
CA ASN A 646 6.47 6.36 -11.81
C ASN A 646 6.11 6.04 -13.26
N ARG A 647 6.05 4.75 -13.61
CA ARG A 647 5.53 4.30 -14.90
C ARG A 647 4.00 4.23 -14.87
N LEU A 648 3.34 4.89 -15.84
CA LEU A 648 1.88 5.00 -15.91
C LEU A 648 1.22 3.91 -16.76
N ASP A 649 1.95 3.31 -17.70
CA ASP A 649 1.47 2.21 -18.55
C ASP A 649 1.73 0.82 -17.96
N ARG A 650 1.06 -0.23 -18.49
CA ARG A 650 1.24 -1.62 -18.03
C ARG A 650 2.64 -2.15 -18.40
N SER A 651 3.55 -2.17 -17.44
CA SER A 651 4.94 -2.64 -17.61
C SER A 651 5.10 -4.15 -17.74
N SER A 652 4.16 -4.95 -17.22
CA SER A 652 4.29 -6.42 -17.15
C SER A 652 4.45 -7.08 -18.51
N LYS A 653 3.90 -6.48 -19.57
CA LYS A 653 4.02 -6.97 -20.95
C LYS A 653 5.43 -6.81 -21.53
N HIS A 654 6.19 -5.82 -21.04
CA HIS A 654 7.47 -5.43 -21.62
C HIS A 654 8.65 -5.80 -20.74
N GLY A 655 8.48 -5.92 -19.41
CA GLY A 655 9.54 -6.24 -18.46
C GLY A 655 9.68 -7.73 -18.12
N TRP A 656 9.22 -8.65 -18.98
CA TRP A 656 9.12 -10.09 -18.68
C TRP A 656 10.43 -10.76 -18.23
N CYS A 657 11.59 -10.24 -18.67
CA CYS A 657 12.94 -10.70 -18.32
C CYS A 657 13.41 -10.27 -16.91
N VAL A 658 12.57 -9.55 -16.15
CA VAL A 658 12.85 -9.10 -14.78
C VAL A 658 11.81 -9.69 -13.83
N GLU A 659 12.31 -10.37 -12.79
CA GLU A 659 11.48 -10.97 -11.74
C GLU A 659 11.04 -9.93 -10.70
N ASP A 660 11.96 -9.06 -10.26
CA ASP A 660 11.65 -7.98 -9.31
C ASP A 660 10.56 -7.06 -9.86
N LYS A 661 9.42 -6.99 -9.14
CA LYS A 661 8.23 -6.26 -9.57
C LYS A 661 8.45 -4.75 -9.70
N ILE A 662 9.35 -4.17 -8.91
CA ILE A 662 9.68 -2.74 -8.94
C ILE A 662 10.53 -2.46 -10.17
N LEU A 663 11.62 -3.21 -10.35
CA LEU A 663 12.53 -3.05 -11.49
C LEU A 663 11.86 -3.39 -12.83
N LYS A 664 10.86 -4.28 -12.82
CA LYS A 664 10.02 -4.58 -13.99
C LYS A 664 9.31 -3.34 -14.54
N ALA A 665 9.00 -2.34 -13.72
CA ALA A 665 8.45 -1.07 -14.19
C ALA A 665 9.46 -0.31 -15.07
N TYR A 666 10.75 -0.39 -14.73
CA TYR A 666 11.82 0.32 -15.43
C TYR A 666 12.45 -0.48 -16.58
N CYS A 667 12.14 -1.76 -16.76
CA CYS A 667 12.69 -2.52 -17.87
C CYS A 667 11.75 -2.58 -19.08
N TYR A 668 12.34 -2.43 -20.26
CA TYR A 668 11.77 -2.89 -21.52
C TYR A 668 12.70 -3.96 -22.08
N CYS A 669 12.29 -5.23 -22.05
CA CYS A 669 13.15 -6.34 -22.41
C CYS A 669 13.47 -6.36 -23.91
N ARG A 670 14.73 -6.65 -24.24
CA ARG A 670 15.18 -6.93 -25.60
C ARG A 670 14.54 -8.24 -26.07
N ASN A 671 13.97 -8.24 -27.27
CA ASN A 671 13.54 -9.50 -27.90
C ASN A 671 14.78 -10.30 -28.29
N LYS A 672 14.82 -11.60 -27.98
CA LYS A 672 15.91 -12.51 -28.41
C LYS A 672 15.95 -12.77 -29.94
N PHE A 673 15.09 -12.13 -30.73
CA PHE A 673 14.89 -12.41 -32.17
C PHE A 673 15.26 -11.23 -33.09
N SER A 674 16.20 -10.36 -32.70
CA SER A 674 16.67 -9.26 -33.55
C SER A 674 18.19 -9.20 -33.68
N GLU A 675 18.85 -10.36 -33.66
CA GLU A 675 20.15 -10.55 -34.29
C GLU A 675 19.91 -11.53 -35.45
N VAL A 676 20.39 -11.20 -36.64
CA VAL A 676 20.13 -11.82 -37.97
C VAL A 676 18.91 -11.24 -38.71
N THR A 677 19.08 -10.06 -39.31
CA THR A 677 19.26 -9.86 -40.78
C THR A 677 19.45 -8.38 -41.08
N THR A 678 20.69 -7.99 -41.37
CA THR A 678 20.98 -6.88 -42.28
C THR A 678 20.63 -7.35 -43.68
N ASP A 679 19.59 -6.76 -44.27
CA ASP A 679 19.38 -6.46 -45.69
C ASP A 679 17.92 -6.67 -46.11
N GLY A 680 17.38 -5.68 -46.83
CA GLY A 680 16.20 -5.86 -47.67
C GLY A 680 14.91 -5.23 -47.17
N ILE A 681 14.53 -4.14 -47.84
CA ILE A 681 13.21 -3.54 -47.93
C ILE A 681 12.14 -4.61 -48.22
N ASP A 682 11.03 -4.67 -47.46
CA ASP A 682 9.68 -4.53 -48.02
C ASP A 682 8.60 -4.28 -46.96
N ASN A 683 7.60 -3.49 -47.37
CA ASN A 683 6.39 -3.13 -46.66
C ASN A 683 5.36 -4.28 -46.64
N ARG A 684 4.45 -4.19 -45.65
CA ARG A 684 3.22 -4.98 -45.41
C ARG A 684 3.45 -6.28 -44.65
N PHE A 685 2.94 -6.34 -43.41
CA PHE A 685 1.97 -7.38 -43.04
C PHE A 685 1.10 -6.94 -41.86
N SER A 686 -0.15 -7.36 -41.97
CA SER A 686 -1.35 -6.97 -41.24
C SER A 686 -1.32 -7.33 -39.74
N MET A 687 -1.93 -6.45 -38.94
CA MET A 687 -2.47 -6.77 -37.62
C MET A 687 -3.46 -7.94 -37.73
N THR A 688 -3.22 -9.03 -37.01
CA THR A 688 -4.25 -9.97 -36.54
C THR A 688 -3.72 -10.71 -35.30
N SER A 689 -4.43 -10.53 -34.19
CA SER A 689 -4.80 -11.56 -33.22
C SER A 689 -3.72 -12.50 -32.68
N PHE A 690 -3.19 -12.22 -31.49
CA PHE A 690 -2.83 -13.28 -30.55
C PHE A 690 -3.14 -12.87 -29.10
N VAL A 691 -4.29 -13.38 -28.65
CA VAL A 691 -4.63 -13.64 -27.25
C VAL A 691 -3.80 -14.85 -26.83
N TYR A 692 -3.07 -14.77 -25.72
CA TYR A 692 -2.64 -15.98 -25.02
C TYR A 692 -2.96 -15.91 -23.54
N GLU A 693 -3.74 -16.91 -23.16
CA GLU A 693 -4.18 -17.34 -21.86
C GLU A 693 -3.00 -17.81 -21.01
N TYR A 694 -3.01 -17.51 -19.71
CA TYR A 694 -2.23 -18.26 -18.73
C TYR A 694 -3.20 -19.18 -18.00
N ASN A 695 -3.18 -20.45 -18.41
CA ASN A 695 -3.90 -21.55 -17.81
C ASN A 695 -2.83 -22.54 -17.28
N PRO A 696 -2.66 -22.72 -15.95
CA PRO A 696 -1.81 -23.78 -15.44
C PRO A 696 -2.70 -24.89 -14.87
N ILE A 697 -2.88 -25.97 -15.62
CA ILE A 697 -3.40 -27.25 -15.13
C ILE A 697 -2.46 -28.35 -15.65
N PHE A 698 -1.72 -28.93 -14.70
CA PHE A 698 -1.06 -30.26 -14.65
C PHE A 698 -0.01 -30.59 -15.74
N VAL A 699 1.08 -31.29 -15.44
CA VAL A 699 1.13 -32.70 -14.99
C VAL A 699 2.47 -32.99 -14.28
N TYR A 700 2.38 -33.77 -13.19
CA TYR A 700 3.46 -34.54 -12.57
C TYR A 700 3.92 -35.67 -13.49
N LEU A 701 5.24 -35.79 -13.69
CA LEU A 701 5.97 -37.06 -13.66
C LEU A 701 7.31 -36.81 -12.98
#